data_AF-A0A2U2SGY0-F1
#
_entry.id   AF-A0A2U2SGY0-F1
#
_cell.length_a   1.000
_cell.length_b   1.000
_cell.length_c   1.000
_cell.angle_alpha   90.00
_cell.angle_beta   90.00
_cell.angle_gamma   90.00
#
_symmetry.space_group_name_H-M   'P 1'
#
loop_
_entity.id
_entity.type
_entity.pdbx_description
1 polymer ?
#
loop_
_entity_poly.entity_id
_entity_poly.type
_entity_poly.pdbx_seq_one_letter_code
_entity_poly.pdbx_strand_id
1 'polypeptide(L)'
;MKKVNLVFLLALLLAVSLVAVQCRQPESFTITPVAPKATETEAAKPTEAPTEAAKPTEAATEAAKPTEAATEAAKPTEAATEAPVALDGATLLQERCTKCHDLKRVEAAKKTADQWKSTVERMVSKGAQLNAEEQKVLIEYLAATYKAAAAPEAATEAAKPTEAATEAPAKVTKIKVGTNAEYPPFEFVDESGKIVGFDPDLMAAIAKAAGFEVEWVNTRWDGIFVALASGEFDAVMSAATITEERKKTVDFSDPYFNAGQVLSVKIGSPYKTPADLAGKKIGVQLGTTGDIWATENTKAEIVRYDEVTLAFQALANGDVDAVIADGPTSLDIIKANPEMKVQVVGEPFTEEYYGIAVNKKKPEVLAAINAGLKAVKESGEYDKIYEKWFGKEEAKATATEAAKAAEEDPCAYGGEFKSIEAVDDLTVKFTLCYPDVAFPAKIAFSAFSIHPSEQMEAEKGGGKMLEKPIGTGPYQIVEWKRGESITFKRFDDYWGEKAKTPNLIFRWSTESAQRTLELQAGTVDGIDNPGPEDFKTIEADPNLKLYPREGFNIFYIGFNTAYPPFDNEKVRQAIAMGIDRKRIVENFYPAVGSEVADYFMPCSMPGGCVGPKWYEFNPTEAKKLLAEAGYPNGFETEIALRDVVRSYLPEPKVVAQDIQAQLKENLNITAKIVVMESGAFLDAADSGQLKGLHLLGWNGDYPDPTNFLDYHFGAGASKQFGPGFPDIHEVLKQAAQISDMNERIQLYAKANELLRLHVPMIPVAHGGSATAFKASVKGAHASPLGNEYFAVMEIPGKDTLVWMQNAEPISLYCNDETDGESLRACEQVLESLLSYEVGGMAVQPGLAESYEANKDLTEWTFKLRKGVKFHDGSTLDAKDVITSFTAWWDAASPLHTGNTGAFTYFQALFGAFKNAPPATE
;
A
#
# COMPACT_ATOMS: atom_id res chain seq x y z
N MET A 1 56.79 -26.65 -20.36
CA MET A 1 57.80 -26.02 -19.47
C MET A 1 57.30 -24.65 -19.02
N LYS A 2 57.81 -24.16 -17.89
CA LYS A 2 57.75 -22.77 -17.37
C LYS A 2 57.03 -21.71 -18.23
N LYS A 3 55.86 -21.27 -17.75
CA LYS A 3 55.50 -19.85 -17.53
C LYS A 3 54.20 -19.78 -16.70
N VAL A 4 54.30 -20.15 -15.41
CA VAL A 4 53.30 -19.69 -14.42
C VAL A 4 53.38 -18.17 -14.42
N ASN A 5 52.25 -17.49 -14.61
CA ASN A 5 52.25 -16.05 -14.84
C ASN A 5 52.71 -15.33 -13.57
N LEU A 6 53.83 -14.61 -13.66
CA LEU A 6 54.48 -14.00 -12.48
C LEU A 6 53.56 -12.98 -11.79
N VAL A 7 52.71 -12.31 -12.57
CA VAL A 7 51.65 -11.40 -12.10
C VAL A 7 50.66 -12.11 -11.18
N PHE A 8 50.29 -13.36 -11.48
CA PHE A 8 49.32 -14.13 -10.70
C PHE A 8 49.89 -14.53 -9.33
N LEU A 9 51.18 -14.88 -9.29
CA LEU A 9 51.87 -15.19 -8.04
C LEU A 9 52.09 -13.94 -7.18
N LEU A 10 52.44 -12.79 -7.80
CA LEU A 10 52.52 -11.52 -7.09
C LEU A 10 51.16 -11.06 -6.55
N ALA A 11 50.09 -11.14 -7.34
CA ALA A 11 48.76 -10.73 -6.92
C ALA A 11 48.27 -11.53 -5.69
N LEU A 12 48.50 -12.84 -5.69
CA LEU A 12 48.15 -13.70 -4.55
C LEU A 12 48.99 -13.36 -3.30
N LEU A 13 50.29 -13.12 -3.45
CA LEU A 13 51.17 -12.69 -2.36
C LEU A 13 50.82 -11.30 -1.82
N LEU A 14 50.41 -10.36 -2.68
CA LEU A 14 49.93 -9.02 -2.32
C LEU A 14 48.61 -9.10 -1.53
N ALA A 15 47.64 -9.89 -1.99
CA ALA A 15 46.37 -10.08 -1.30
C ALA A 15 46.55 -10.67 0.11
N VAL A 16 47.38 -11.71 0.24
CA VAL A 16 47.74 -12.30 1.54
C VAL A 16 48.51 -11.30 2.43
N SER A 17 49.34 -10.44 1.83
CA SER A 17 50.07 -9.40 2.56
C SER A 17 49.17 -8.28 3.08
N LEU A 18 48.15 -7.83 2.33
CA LEU A 18 47.19 -6.81 2.79
C LEU A 18 46.47 -7.27 4.07
N VAL A 19 45.92 -8.48 4.05
CA VAL A 19 45.23 -9.08 5.20
C VAL A 19 46.15 -9.21 6.43
N ALA A 20 47.44 -9.52 6.21
CA ALA A 20 48.42 -9.59 7.30
C ALA A 20 48.85 -8.23 7.88
N VAL A 21 48.75 -7.14 7.09
CA VAL A 21 49.13 -5.78 7.52
C VAL A 21 48.04 -5.14 8.38
N GLN A 22 46.75 -5.35 8.05
CA GLN A 22 45.63 -4.70 8.75
C GLN A 22 45.29 -5.30 10.14
N CYS A 23 46.05 -6.29 10.60
CA CYS A 23 45.91 -6.94 11.92
C CYS A 23 47.04 -6.61 12.90
N ARG A 24 47.65 -5.41 12.82
CA ARG A 24 48.65 -4.93 13.80
C ARG A 24 48.31 -3.56 14.39
N GLN A 25 48.28 -3.50 15.72
CA GLN A 25 48.51 -2.28 16.50
C GLN A 25 49.88 -2.40 17.20
N PRO A 26 50.56 -1.29 17.55
CA PRO A 26 51.94 -1.32 18.01
C PRO A 26 52.06 -1.33 19.54
N GLU A 27 52.68 -2.39 20.09
CA GLU A 27 53.33 -2.32 21.40
C GLU A 27 54.80 -2.75 21.29
N SER A 28 55.67 -2.09 22.06
CA SER A 28 57.12 -2.14 21.90
C SER A 28 57.78 -3.09 22.89
N PHE A 29 58.55 -4.07 22.39
CA PHE A 29 59.49 -4.83 23.20
C PHE A 29 60.80 -5.10 22.47
N THR A 30 61.91 -4.77 23.12
CA THR A 30 63.29 -5.08 22.68
C THR A 30 63.68 -6.51 23.02
N ILE A 31 64.46 -7.15 22.14
CA ILE A 31 64.86 -8.55 22.28
C ILE A 31 66.07 -8.68 23.20
N THR A 32 66.00 -9.61 24.17
CA THR A 32 67.19 -10.29 24.71
C THR A 32 66.89 -11.79 24.87
N PRO A 33 67.72 -12.72 24.36
CA PRO A 33 67.42 -14.16 24.38
C PRO A 33 68.18 -14.93 25.48
N VAL A 34 67.64 -16.09 25.89
CA VAL A 34 68.30 -17.41 26.10
C VAL A 34 67.33 -18.38 26.82
N ALA A 35 67.53 -19.70 26.64
CA ALA A 35 66.68 -20.80 27.15
C ALA A 35 67.41 -21.61 28.26
N PRO A 36 67.03 -22.84 28.69
CA PRO A 36 65.76 -23.59 28.57
C PRO A 36 65.31 -24.31 29.90
N LYS A 37 64.31 -25.21 29.78
CA LYS A 37 64.16 -26.54 30.47
C LYS A 37 63.38 -26.70 31.81
N ALA A 38 62.69 -27.87 31.85
CA ALA A 38 62.36 -28.76 32.98
C ALA A 38 61.13 -28.40 33.88
N THR A 39 60.10 -29.27 33.99
CA THR A 39 59.78 -30.27 35.06
C THR A 39 59.35 -29.66 36.42
N GLU A 40 58.42 -30.19 37.23
CA GLU A 40 57.57 -31.40 37.23
C GLU A 40 56.51 -31.28 38.37
N THR A 41 55.39 -32.03 38.33
CA THR A 41 54.57 -32.46 39.52
C THR A 41 53.94 -31.34 40.43
N GLU A 42 53.01 -31.57 41.37
CA GLU A 42 52.04 -32.67 41.62
C GLU A 42 50.70 -32.15 42.21
N ALA A 43 49.81 -33.06 42.62
CA ALA A 43 48.43 -32.83 43.05
C ALA A 43 48.22 -32.23 44.47
N ALA A 44 47.01 -31.71 44.72
CA ALA A 44 46.25 -32.01 45.95
C ALA A 44 44.71 -31.75 45.79
N LYS A 45 43.92 -32.63 46.41
CA LYS A 45 42.48 -32.48 46.79
C LYS A 45 42.44 -32.16 48.32
N PRO A 46 41.32 -32.12 49.11
CA PRO A 46 39.92 -32.55 48.85
C PRO A 46 38.78 -31.63 49.39
N THR A 47 37.51 -32.07 49.24
CA THR A 47 36.33 -31.90 50.16
C THR A 47 35.80 -30.48 50.51
N GLU A 48 34.55 -30.25 50.94
CA GLU A 48 33.39 -31.12 51.23
C GLU A 48 32.03 -30.45 50.89
N ALA A 49 30.90 -31.13 51.15
CA ALA A 49 29.51 -30.66 50.95
C ALA A 49 28.83 -30.36 52.33
N PRO A 50 27.49 -30.35 52.57
CA PRO A 50 26.31 -31.00 51.92
C PRO A 50 25.35 -29.94 51.28
N THR A 51 24.00 -29.98 51.17
CA THR A 51 22.91 -30.82 51.76
C THR A 51 21.60 -30.77 50.93
N GLU A 52 20.70 -31.71 51.24
CA GLU A 52 19.21 -31.74 51.20
C GLU A 52 18.37 -30.51 50.74
N ALA A 53 17.20 -30.66 50.09
CA ALA A 53 16.39 -31.83 49.65
C ALA A 53 15.45 -31.39 48.47
N ALA A 54 14.37 -32.06 47.99
CA ALA A 54 13.58 -33.24 48.41
C ALA A 54 12.85 -33.90 47.20
N LYS A 55 11.95 -34.87 47.44
CA LYS A 55 11.06 -35.51 46.43
C LYS A 55 9.77 -36.11 47.08
N PRO A 56 8.74 -36.55 46.33
CA PRO A 56 8.67 -37.88 45.65
C PRO A 56 8.13 -37.76 44.19
N THR A 57 7.53 -38.72 43.43
CA THR A 57 6.94 -40.04 43.71
C THR A 57 7.08 -41.02 42.51
N GLU A 58 5.99 -41.60 41.99
CA GLU A 58 5.82 -42.86 41.21
C GLU A 58 4.76 -42.65 40.08
N ALA A 59 4.44 -43.54 39.11
CA ALA A 59 4.90 -44.88 38.65
C ALA A 59 4.37 -45.16 37.20
N ALA A 60 4.53 -46.33 36.55
CA ALA A 60 5.74 -47.14 36.22
C ALA A 60 5.39 -48.56 35.66
N THR A 61 4.96 -48.69 34.39
CA THR A 61 4.83 -49.98 33.64
C THR A 61 5.18 -49.77 32.16
N GLU A 62 5.95 -50.59 31.41
CA GLU A 62 5.96 -52.05 31.10
C GLU A 62 4.80 -52.52 30.16
N ALA A 63 5.01 -53.37 29.13
CA ALA A 63 6.21 -54.13 28.70
C ALA A 63 6.18 -54.60 27.21
N ALA A 64 7.22 -55.37 26.81
CA ALA A 64 7.28 -56.42 25.77
C ALA A 64 7.66 -56.09 24.31
N LYS A 65 8.04 -57.16 23.58
CA LYS A 65 8.78 -57.23 22.29
C LYS A 65 8.26 -58.44 21.47
N PRO A 66 8.51 -58.56 20.15
CA PRO A 66 9.53 -59.52 19.68
C PRO A 66 10.33 -59.05 18.43
N THR A 67 10.94 -59.99 17.68
CA THR A 67 12.10 -59.78 16.77
C THR A 67 11.99 -60.53 15.42
N GLU A 68 13.06 -60.44 14.60
CA GLU A 68 13.33 -61.09 13.29
C GLU A 68 12.87 -60.28 12.05
N ALA A 69 13.52 -60.34 10.87
CA ALA A 69 14.65 -61.16 10.40
C ALA A 69 15.70 -60.34 9.59
N ALA A 70 16.71 -60.98 8.97
CA ALA A 70 17.82 -60.32 8.24
C ALA A 70 18.25 -61.06 6.94
N THR A 71 18.88 -60.34 6.00
CA THR A 71 19.54 -60.88 4.78
C THR A 71 20.66 -59.95 4.25
N GLU A 72 21.71 -60.50 3.62
CA GLU A 72 22.79 -59.79 2.89
C GLU A 72 22.43 -59.63 1.38
N ALA A 73 23.19 -59.02 0.45
CA ALA A 73 24.64 -58.75 0.31
C ALA A 73 24.90 -57.42 -0.49
N ALA A 74 26.09 -56.96 -0.89
CA ALA A 74 27.44 -57.55 -0.92
C ALA A 74 28.58 -56.47 -0.87
N LYS A 75 29.85 -56.92 -0.82
CA LYS A 75 31.14 -56.17 -0.76
C LYS A 75 31.74 -55.88 -2.17
N PRO A 76 32.80 -55.04 -2.37
CA PRO A 76 34.11 -54.92 -1.65
C PRO A 76 34.49 -53.47 -1.21
N THR A 77 35.39 -53.14 -0.25
CA THR A 77 36.87 -53.35 -0.08
C THR A 77 37.73 -52.84 -1.26
N GLU A 78 38.87 -52.15 -1.08
CA GLU A 78 39.77 -51.98 0.09
C GLU A 78 40.57 -50.64 0.09
N ALA A 79 41.34 -50.39 1.15
CA ALA A 79 42.26 -49.25 1.39
C ALA A 79 43.73 -49.74 1.36
N ALA A 80 44.83 -48.97 1.50
CA ALA A 80 45.22 -47.57 1.19
C ALA A 80 46.77 -47.48 1.37
N THR A 81 47.45 -46.45 0.82
CA THR A 81 48.82 -46.03 1.22
C THR A 81 49.16 -44.62 0.71
N GLU A 82 50.28 -44.03 1.14
CA GLU A 82 50.39 -42.57 1.36
C GLU A 82 51.18 -41.71 0.35
N ALA A 83 51.01 -40.39 0.54
CA ALA A 83 51.88 -39.24 0.20
C ALA A 83 51.67 -38.49 -1.13
N PRO A 84 51.93 -37.16 -1.18
CA PRO A 84 52.34 -36.23 -0.11
C PRO A 84 51.25 -35.21 0.30
N VAL A 85 51.47 -34.52 1.43
CA VAL A 85 50.54 -33.49 1.96
C VAL A 85 50.57 -32.20 1.11
N ALA A 86 49.40 -31.74 0.69
CA ALA A 86 49.18 -30.37 0.26
C ALA A 86 48.71 -29.51 1.44
N LEU A 87 49.26 -28.30 1.59
CA LEU A 87 48.83 -27.33 2.60
C LEU A 87 47.54 -26.64 2.14
N ASP A 88 46.42 -26.97 2.75
CA ASP A 88 45.20 -26.15 2.62
C ASP A 88 45.37 -24.84 3.40
N GLY A 89 45.22 -23.72 2.70
CA GLY A 89 45.29 -22.38 3.28
C GLY A 89 44.00 -21.96 4.00
N ALA A 90 42.87 -22.62 3.76
CA ALA A 90 41.59 -22.26 4.37
C ALA A 90 41.54 -22.60 5.86
N THR A 91 42.00 -23.79 6.25
CA THR A 91 41.96 -24.24 7.66
C THR A 91 42.79 -23.35 8.59
N LEU A 92 43.97 -22.92 8.12
CA LEU A 92 44.90 -22.06 8.87
C LEU A 92 44.38 -20.62 9.10
N LEU A 93 43.35 -20.20 8.35
CA LEU A 93 42.71 -18.89 8.52
C LEU A 93 41.66 -18.91 9.65
N GLN A 94 40.99 -20.05 9.84
CA GLN A 94 39.82 -20.15 10.71
C GLN A 94 40.17 -20.32 12.20
N GLU A 95 41.33 -20.91 12.53
CA GLU A 95 41.84 -20.98 13.92
C GLU A 95 42.44 -19.66 14.44
N ARG A 96 42.60 -18.63 13.58
CA ARG A 96 43.27 -17.36 13.95
C ARG A 96 42.37 -16.14 14.13
N CYS A 97 41.07 -16.22 13.80
CA CYS A 97 40.17 -15.06 13.80
C CYS A 97 39.11 -15.06 14.93
N THR A 98 39.19 -15.96 15.91
CA THR A 98 38.14 -16.19 16.92
C THR A 98 38.07 -15.17 18.08
N LYS A 99 38.61 -13.94 17.90
CA LYS A 99 38.58 -12.86 18.91
C LYS A 99 38.42 -11.43 18.33
N CYS A 100 37.67 -11.28 17.24
CA CYS A 100 37.25 -9.95 16.74
C CYS A 100 35.72 -9.86 16.66
N HIS A 101 35.12 -8.91 17.38
CA HIS A 101 33.67 -8.83 17.61
C HIS A 101 32.92 -7.97 16.57
N ASP A 102 33.36 -7.97 15.30
CA ASP A 102 32.73 -7.23 14.20
C ASP A 102 32.65 -8.11 12.93
N LEU A 103 31.51 -8.77 12.75
CA LEU A 103 31.23 -9.63 11.59
C LEU A 103 31.00 -8.82 10.30
N LYS A 104 30.47 -7.60 10.39
CA LYS A 104 30.08 -6.80 9.21
C LYS A 104 31.27 -6.46 8.32
N ARG A 105 32.45 -6.22 8.91
CA ARG A 105 33.70 -6.00 8.16
C ARG A 105 34.21 -7.24 7.42
N VAL A 106 33.95 -8.44 7.96
CA VAL A 106 34.35 -9.71 7.32
C VAL A 106 33.46 -10.00 6.11
N GLU A 107 32.17 -9.72 6.21
CA GLU A 107 31.23 -9.86 5.08
C GLU A 107 31.49 -8.83 3.97
N ALA A 108 31.81 -7.58 4.33
CA ALA A 108 32.23 -6.57 3.35
C ALA A 108 33.46 -7.03 2.55
N ALA A 109 34.49 -7.55 3.23
CA ALA A 109 35.70 -8.06 2.59
C ALA A 109 35.42 -9.26 1.66
N LYS A 110 34.52 -10.19 2.06
CA LYS A 110 34.05 -11.26 1.17
C LYS A 110 33.34 -10.72 -0.07
N LYS A 111 32.38 -9.80 0.12
CA LYS A 111 31.56 -9.24 -0.98
C LYS A 111 32.44 -8.55 -2.03
N THR A 112 33.48 -7.82 -1.61
CA THR A 112 34.48 -7.25 -2.54
C THR A 112 35.32 -8.32 -3.25
N ALA A 113 35.73 -9.39 -2.55
CA ALA A 113 36.50 -10.49 -3.16
C ALA A 113 35.69 -11.26 -4.21
N ASP A 114 34.41 -11.54 -3.94
CA ASP A 114 33.51 -12.23 -4.88
C ASP A 114 33.13 -11.35 -6.08
N GLN A 115 32.95 -10.03 -5.88
CA GLN A 115 32.82 -9.08 -6.99
C GLN A 115 34.05 -9.09 -7.91
N TRP A 116 35.26 -9.08 -7.34
CA TRP A 116 36.51 -9.19 -8.09
C TRP A 116 36.63 -10.52 -8.82
N LYS A 117 36.29 -11.63 -8.17
CA LYS A 117 36.26 -12.96 -8.79
C LYS A 117 35.34 -13.00 -10.01
N SER A 118 34.11 -12.51 -9.90
CA SER A 118 33.15 -12.43 -11.02
C SER A 118 33.64 -11.55 -12.19
N THR A 119 34.51 -10.58 -11.90
CA THR A 119 35.08 -9.65 -12.89
C THR A 119 36.24 -10.30 -13.62
N VAL A 120 37.12 -11.01 -12.91
CA VAL A 120 38.22 -11.81 -13.48
C VAL A 120 37.66 -12.97 -14.31
N GLU A 121 36.62 -13.66 -13.85
CA GLU A 121 35.95 -14.73 -14.61
C GLU A 121 35.32 -14.20 -15.91
N ARG A 122 34.73 -12.99 -15.91
CA ARG A 122 34.26 -12.28 -17.12
C ARG A 122 35.38 -11.79 -18.06
N MET A 123 36.59 -11.58 -17.56
CA MET A 123 37.76 -11.29 -18.41
C MET A 123 38.33 -12.56 -19.04
N VAL A 124 38.42 -13.66 -18.28
CA VAL A 124 38.91 -14.96 -18.76
C VAL A 124 38.05 -15.51 -19.89
N SER A 125 36.71 -15.36 -19.83
CA SER A 125 35.80 -15.84 -20.87
C SER A 125 35.91 -15.11 -22.23
N LYS A 126 36.64 -13.98 -22.30
CA LYS A 126 36.85 -13.22 -23.56
C LYS A 126 38.25 -13.35 -24.16
N GLY A 127 39.15 -14.13 -23.56
CA GLY A 127 40.39 -14.60 -24.19
C GLY A 127 41.45 -13.54 -24.57
N ALA A 128 41.30 -12.29 -24.12
CA ALA A 128 42.23 -11.20 -24.45
C ALA A 128 43.57 -11.35 -23.72
N GLN A 129 44.69 -11.22 -24.44
CA GLN A 129 46.02 -11.07 -23.85
C GLN A 129 46.40 -9.59 -23.83
N LEU A 130 46.59 -9.02 -22.63
CA LEU A 130 47.11 -7.67 -22.46
C LEU A 130 48.51 -7.55 -23.05
N ASN A 131 48.77 -6.49 -23.81
CA ASN A 131 50.06 -6.20 -24.43
C ASN A 131 51.09 -5.66 -23.40
N ALA A 132 52.35 -5.50 -23.81
CA ALA A 132 53.43 -5.10 -22.90
C ALA A 132 53.27 -3.68 -22.31
N GLU A 133 52.56 -2.79 -23.01
CA GLU A 133 52.31 -1.41 -22.60
C GLU A 133 51.15 -1.36 -21.59
N GLU A 134 50.07 -2.11 -21.85
CA GLU A 134 48.96 -2.32 -20.90
C GLU A 134 49.43 -3.00 -19.61
N GLN A 135 50.31 -4.01 -19.72
CA GLN A 135 50.94 -4.65 -18.56
C GLN A 135 51.78 -3.66 -17.75
N LYS A 136 52.50 -2.75 -18.43
CA LYS A 136 53.28 -1.70 -17.76
C LYS A 136 52.37 -0.72 -17.00
N VAL A 137 51.31 -0.21 -17.63
CA VAL A 137 50.33 0.68 -16.98
C VAL A 137 49.70 0.02 -15.76
N LEU A 138 49.32 -1.27 -15.87
CA LEU A 138 48.75 -2.01 -14.75
C LEU A 138 49.76 -2.19 -13.59
N ILE A 139 51.04 -2.45 -13.91
CA ILE A 139 52.11 -2.55 -12.90
C ILE A 139 52.39 -1.19 -12.24
N GLU A 140 52.39 -0.10 -13.00
CA GLU A 140 52.59 1.26 -12.46
C GLU A 140 51.41 1.69 -11.56
N TYR A 141 50.17 1.35 -11.94
CA TYR A 141 48.96 1.58 -11.12
C TYR A 141 48.96 0.75 -9.83
N LEU A 142 49.34 -0.53 -9.90
CA LEU A 142 49.49 -1.41 -8.73
C LEU A 142 50.64 -0.97 -7.81
N ALA A 143 51.74 -0.45 -8.37
CA ALA A 143 52.85 0.10 -7.59
C ALA A 143 52.48 1.42 -6.90
N ALA A 144 51.65 2.26 -7.52
CA ALA A 144 51.13 3.49 -6.93
C ALA A 144 50.18 3.21 -5.76
N THR A 145 49.21 2.31 -5.96
CA THR A 145 48.28 1.88 -4.89
C THR A 145 49.00 1.16 -3.74
N TYR A 146 50.02 0.32 -4.03
CA TYR A 146 50.84 -0.29 -2.97
C TYR A 146 51.65 0.76 -2.19
N LYS A 147 52.19 1.80 -2.84
CA LYS A 147 52.86 2.91 -2.14
C LYS A 147 51.91 3.71 -1.24
N ALA A 148 50.68 3.96 -1.68
CA ALA A 148 49.67 4.63 -0.87
C ALA A 148 49.29 3.81 0.38
N ALA A 149 49.21 2.48 0.25
CA ALA A 149 48.89 1.57 1.35
C ALA A 149 50.08 1.23 2.30
N ALA A 150 51.31 1.62 1.96
CA ALA A 150 52.53 1.21 2.67
C ALA A 150 53.36 2.39 3.25
N ALA A 151 52.82 3.61 3.27
CA ALA A 151 53.44 4.75 3.93
C ALA A 151 53.19 4.69 5.45
N PRO A 152 54.23 4.60 6.32
CA PRO A 152 54.04 4.61 7.76
C PRO A 152 53.80 6.04 8.28
N GLU A 153 52.89 6.21 9.23
CA GLU A 153 52.80 7.45 10.01
C GLU A 153 54.09 7.63 10.83
N ALA A 154 54.83 8.69 10.54
CA ALA A 154 56.01 9.07 11.28
C ALA A 154 55.59 9.87 12.53
N ALA A 155 55.55 9.22 13.69
CA ALA A 155 55.33 9.90 14.96
C ALA A 155 56.45 10.92 15.25
N THR A 156 56.10 12.18 15.45
CA THR A 156 57.00 13.22 15.95
C THR A 156 56.53 13.72 17.32
N GLU A 157 57.38 13.51 18.32
CA GLU A 157 57.19 13.97 19.70
C GLU A 157 57.28 15.51 19.81
N ALA A 158 56.68 16.08 20.86
CA ALA A 158 56.34 17.49 20.91
C ALA A 158 57.55 18.45 21.05
N ALA A 159 57.64 19.42 20.14
CA ALA A 159 58.39 20.65 20.34
C ALA A 159 57.49 21.73 20.98
N LYS A 160 58.04 22.55 21.88
CA LYS A 160 57.28 23.65 22.53
C LYS A 160 56.94 24.76 21.53
N PRO A 161 55.79 25.46 21.72
CA PRO A 161 55.39 26.54 20.82
C PRO A 161 56.35 27.72 20.89
N THR A 162 56.60 28.33 19.73
CA THR A 162 57.09 29.70 19.58
C THR A 162 56.01 30.47 18.84
N GLU A 163 55.67 31.68 19.28
CA GLU A 163 54.50 32.41 18.79
C GLU A 163 54.67 32.83 17.31
N ALA A 164 53.80 32.28 16.45
CA ALA A 164 53.38 32.87 15.20
C ALA A 164 51.85 32.84 15.21
N ALA A 165 51.21 34.00 15.05
CA ALA A 165 49.78 34.14 15.32
C ALA A 165 48.93 33.42 14.27
N THR A 166 48.22 32.37 14.69
CA THR A 166 47.06 31.86 13.97
C THR A 166 45.90 32.83 14.17
N GLU A 167 45.45 33.46 13.08
CA GLU A 167 44.09 34.01 13.04
C GLU A 167 43.09 32.85 13.25
N ALA A 168 42.02 33.10 14.01
CA ALA A 168 40.94 32.12 14.13
C ALA A 168 40.29 31.90 12.76
N PRO A 169 39.83 30.67 12.43
CA PRO A 169 39.12 30.42 11.19
C PRO A 169 37.94 31.39 11.08
N ALA A 170 37.83 32.07 9.94
CA ALA A 170 36.87 33.16 9.77
C ALA A 170 35.45 32.65 10.05
N LYS A 171 34.77 33.24 11.03
CA LYS A 171 33.40 32.85 11.37
C LYS A 171 32.51 33.18 10.16
N VAL A 172 32.00 32.15 9.50
CA VAL A 172 30.99 32.30 8.44
C VAL A 172 29.74 32.92 9.07
N THR A 173 29.51 34.21 8.79
CA THR A 173 28.33 34.94 9.29
C THR A 173 27.21 34.99 8.26
N LYS A 174 27.52 34.79 6.98
CA LYS A 174 26.56 34.82 5.87
C LYS A 174 27.04 33.96 4.70
N ILE A 175 26.11 33.29 4.02
CA ILE A 175 26.33 32.46 2.83
C ILE A 175 25.38 32.93 1.73
N LYS A 176 25.91 33.19 0.54
CA LYS A 176 25.12 33.44 -0.67
C LYS A 176 24.83 32.13 -1.39
N VAL A 177 23.56 31.78 -1.56
CA VAL A 177 23.09 30.50 -2.09
C VAL A 177 22.41 30.71 -3.45
N GLY A 178 22.96 30.09 -4.50
CA GLY A 178 22.29 30.00 -5.80
C GLY A 178 21.23 28.90 -5.80
N THR A 179 20.11 29.13 -6.48
CA THR A 179 19.02 28.15 -6.62
C THR A 179 18.28 28.35 -7.94
N ASN A 180 17.61 27.33 -8.47
CA ASN A 180 16.72 27.40 -9.63
C ASN A 180 15.30 27.06 -9.14
N ALA A 181 14.56 28.07 -8.69
CA ALA A 181 13.27 27.94 -8.01
C ALA A 181 12.11 27.61 -8.97
N GLU A 182 12.27 26.51 -9.70
CA GLU A 182 11.43 25.97 -10.78
C GLU A 182 11.25 24.43 -10.60
N TYR A 183 11.64 23.88 -9.44
CA TYR A 183 11.78 22.45 -9.15
C TYR A 183 11.00 22.03 -7.87
N PRO A 184 9.66 22.08 -7.88
CA PRO A 184 8.85 21.74 -6.71
C PRO A 184 8.93 20.23 -6.38
N PRO A 185 8.72 19.81 -5.12
CA PRO A 185 8.52 20.64 -3.92
C PRO A 185 9.84 21.12 -3.29
N PHE A 186 10.99 20.86 -3.91
CA PHE A 186 12.32 21.23 -3.38
C PHE A 186 12.53 22.74 -3.37
N GLU A 187 12.34 23.40 -4.51
CA GLU A 187 12.39 24.86 -4.61
C GLU A 187 11.42 25.40 -5.68
N PHE A 188 10.60 26.38 -5.31
CA PHE A 188 9.73 27.09 -6.24
C PHE A 188 9.42 28.51 -5.75
N VAL A 189 8.92 29.36 -6.64
CA VAL A 189 8.44 30.70 -6.29
C VAL A 189 6.95 30.66 -5.99
N ASP A 190 6.54 31.10 -4.80
CA ASP A 190 5.13 31.19 -4.41
C ASP A 190 4.39 32.40 -5.03
N GLU A 191 3.07 32.46 -4.86
CA GLU A 191 2.22 33.58 -5.33
C GLU A 191 2.64 34.97 -4.79
N SER A 192 3.43 35.02 -3.71
CA SER A 192 3.97 36.27 -3.14
C SER A 192 5.30 36.71 -3.77
N GLY A 193 5.86 35.89 -4.68
CA GLY A 193 7.16 36.11 -5.30
C GLY A 193 8.33 35.64 -4.44
N LYS A 194 8.11 34.79 -3.44
CA LYS A 194 9.12 34.31 -2.51
C LYS A 194 9.55 32.87 -2.86
N ILE A 195 10.85 32.60 -2.78
CA ILE A 195 11.39 31.23 -2.86
C ILE A 195 10.96 30.44 -1.60
N VAL A 196 10.33 29.30 -1.83
CA VAL A 196 9.85 28.33 -0.84
C VAL A 196 10.09 26.90 -1.32
N GLY A 197 9.89 25.91 -0.45
CA GLY A 197 10.15 24.50 -0.72
C GLY A 197 10.98 23.85 0.39
N PHE A 198 11.29 22.56 0.23
CA PHE A 198 12.10 21.80 1.17
C PHE A 198 13.54 22.32 1.28
N ASP A 199 14.19 22.62 0.16
CA ASP A 199 15.58 23.09 0.13
C ASP A 199 15.77 24.42 0.90
N PRO A 200 14.95 25.47 0.70
CA PRO A 200 15.11 26.72 1.44
C PRO A 200 14.74 26.64 2.93
N ASP A 201 13.80 25.77 3.33
CA ASP A 201 13.50 25.53 4.75
C ASP A 201 14.63 24.75 5.44
N LEU A 202 15.16 23.71 4.78
CA LEU A 202 16.29 22.94 5.29
C LEU A 202 17.53 23.83 5.44
N MET A 203 17.84 24.65 4.43
CA MET A 203 18.95 25.62 4.53
C MET A 203 18.73 26.67 5.62
N ALA A 204 17.50 27.12 5.86
CA ALA A 204 17.20 28.02 6.97
C ALA A 204 17.42 27.35 8.35
N ALA A 205 17.13 26.05 8.49
CA ALA A 205 17.44 25.29 9.69
C ALA A 205 18.96 25.08 9.87
N ILE A 206 19.69 24.76 8.80
CA ILE A 206 21.16 24.65 8.79
C ILE A 206 21.79 25.97 9.23
N ALA A 207 21.32 27.09 8.68
CA ALA A 207 21.75 28.44 9.01
C ALA A 207 21.53 28.80 10.49
N LYS A 208 20.34 28.51 11.01
CA LYS A 208 19.96 28.64 12.42
C LYS A 208 20.83 27.80 13.35
N ALA A 209 21.19 26.57 12.95
CA ALA A 209 22.00 25.67 13.76
C ALA A 209 23.51 26.02 13.75
N ALA A 210 24.06 26.41 12.59
CA ALA A 210 25.47 26.78 12.44
C ALA A 210 25.77 28.26 12.77
N GLY A 211 24.74 29.12 12.82
CA GLY A 211 24.85 30.53 13.22
C GLY A 211 25.28 31.49 12.10
N PHE A 212 24.76 31.28 10.88
CA PHE A 212 24.97 32.15 9.72
C PHE A 212 23.64 32.66 9.12
N GLU A 213 23.69 33.69 8.28
CA GLU A 213 22.58 34.21 7.47
C GLU A 213 22.61 33.63 6.04
N VAL A 214 21.46 33.56 5.37
CA VAL A 214 21.34 33.10 3.97
C VAL A 214 20.90 34.25 3.06
N GLU A 215 21.57 34.42 1.93
CA GLU A 215 21.13 35.27 0.81
C GLU A 215 20.84 34.41 -0.40
N TRP A 216 19.57 34.26 -0.76
CA TRP A 216 19.15 33.54 -1.95
C TRP A 216 19.33 34.37 -3.22
N VAL A 217 19.78 33.72 -4.29
CA VAL A 217 19.67 34.23 -5.66
C VAL A 217 19.06 33.15 -6.53
N ASN A 218 17.85 33.42 -7.03
CA ASN A 218 17.26 32.60 -8.09
C ASN A 218 18.02 32.82 -9.40
N THR A 219 18.34 31.75 -10.11
CA THR A 219 19.08 31.73 -11.38
C THR A 219 18.63 30.55 -12.23
N ARG A 220 19.03 30.51 -13.50
CA ARG A 220 18.85 29.33 -14.36
C ARG A 220 19.72 28.18 -13.87
N TRP A 221 19.23 26.95 -14.02
CA TRP A 221 19.99 25.72 -13.75
C TRP A 221 21.21 25.57 -14.69
N ASP A 222 21.05 25.88 -15.98
CA ASP A 222 22.17 25.86 -16.91
C ASP A 222 23.28 26.84 -16.48
N GLY A 223 24.51 26.32 -16.40
CA GLY A 223 25.67 27.05 -15.90
C GLY A 223 25.76 27.23 -14.37
N ILE A 224 24.80 26.79 -13.55
CA ILE A 224 24.75 27.10 -12.10
C ILE A 224 26.02 26.65 -11.34
N PHE A 225 26.57 25.47 -11.67
CA PHE A 225 27.83 24.97 -11.09
C PHE A 225 29.07 25.76 -11.56
N VAL A 226 29.02 26.38 -12.75
CA VAL A 226 30.09 27.25 -13.27
C VAL A 226 30.05 28.61 -12.57
N ALA A 227 28.85 29.19 -12.39
CA ALA A 227 28.64 30.39 -11.58
C ALA A 227 29.13 30.18 -10.14
N LEU A 228 28.74 29.07 -9.50
CA LEU A 228 29.24 28.65 -8.18
C LEU A 228 30.77 28.56 -8.15
N ALA A 229 31.41 27.80 -9.06
CA ALA A 229 32.87 27.64 -9.10
C ALA A 229 33.64 28.95 -9.38
N SER A 230 33.03 29.87 -10.14
CA SER A 230 33.58 31.22 -10.39
C SER A 230 33.62 32.07 -9.11
N GLY A 231 32.68 31.84 -8.18
CA GLY A 231 32.50 32.63 -6.95
C GLY A 231 31.32 33.60 -7.00
N GLU A 232 30.37 33.41 -7.91
CA GLU A 232 29.13 34.20 -7.94
C GLU A 232 28.18 33.84 -6.78
N PHE A 233 28.25 32.58 -6.32
CA PHE A 233 27.62 32.07 -5.11
C PHE A 233 28.67 31.39 -4.23
N ASP A 234 28.35 31.20 -2.96
CA ASP A 234 29.18 30.47 -2.00
C ASP A 234 28.81 28.98 -1.98
N ALA A 235 27.49 28.72 -2.08
CA ALA A 235 26.88 27.42 -2.21
C ALA A 235 25.75 27.44 -3.26
N VAL A 236 25.29 26.25 -3.68
CA VAL A 236 24.07 26.04 -4.45
C VAL A 236 23.25 24.96 -3.76
N MET A 237 21.97 25.25 -3.53
CA MET A 237 20.99 24.32 -2.99
C MET A 237 19.75 24.42 -3.88
N SER A 238 19.56 23.36 -4.66
CA SER A 238 18.60 23.29 -5.75
C SER A 238 18.50 21.84 -6.25
N ALA A 239 17.88 20.95 -5.46
CA ALA A 239 17.72 19.52 -5.76
C ALA A 239 19.01 18.81 -6.30
N ALA A 240 20.19 19.22 -5.81
CA ALA A 240 21.40 19.12 -6.62
C ALA A 240 22.09 17.74 -6.51
N THR A 241 21.88 16.87 -7.51
CA THR A 241 22.49 15.53 -7.55
C THR A 241 24.01 15.55 -7.45
N ILE A 242 24.55 14.74 -6.54
CA ILE A 242 25.97 14.50 -6.35
C ILE A 242 26.47 13.57 -7.46
N THR A 243 27.31 14.07 -8.38
CA THR A 243 27.95 13.24 -9.42
C THR A 243 29.47 13.39 -9.41
N GLU A 244 30.20 12.36 -9.82
CA GLU A 244 31.67 12.39 -9.91
C GLU A 244 32.18 13.42 -10.94
N GLU A 245 31.34 13.86 -11.89
CA GLU A 245 31.67 14.97 -12.79
C GLU A 245 31.53 16.32 -12.07
N ARG A 246 30.39 16.57 -11.40
CA ARG A 246 30.16 17.80 -10.63
C ARG A 246 31.20 17.94 -9.51
N LYS A 247 31.62 16.85 -8.86
CA LYS A 247 32.73 16.81 -7.87
C LYS A 247 34.09 17.28 -8.39
N LYS A 248 34.30 17.43 -9.70
CA LYS A 248 35.55 18.02 -10.24
C LYS A 248 35.56 19.55 -10.16
N THR A 249 34.40 20.19 -10.28
CA THR A 249 34.26 21.66 -10.33
C THR A 249 33.83 22.26 -8.99
N VAL A 250 33.00 21.56 -8.22
CA VAL A 250 32.49 21.97 -6.90
C VAL A 250 32.75 20.88 -5.86
N ASP A 251 32.72 21.22 -4.57
CA ASP A 251 32.58 20.22 -3.50
C ASP A 251 31.09 20.06 -3.15
N PHE A 252 30.73 19.03 -2.38
CA PHE A 252 29.36 18.76 -1.95
C PHE A 252 29.30 18.49 -0.46
N SER A 253 28.17 18.83 0.16
CA SER A 253 27.82 18.43 1.52
C SER A 253 27.73 16.91 1.69
N ASP A 254 27.59 16.47 2.94
CA ASP A 254 26.98 15.16 3.21
C ASP A 254 25.59 15.10 2.55
N PRO A 255 25.16 13.95 2.00
CA PRO A 255 23.91 13.86 1.26
C PRO A 255 22.70 14.16 2.15
N TYR A 256 21.74 14.92 1.60
CA TYR A 256 20.56 15.35 2.35
C TYR A 256 19.25 14.72 1.86
N PHE A 257 19.17 14.24 0.61
CA PHE A 257 17.98 13.58 0.05
C PHE A 257 18.40 12.43 -0.89
N ASN A 258 17.51 11.46 -1.17
CA ASN A 258 17.71 10.40 -2.16
C ASN A 258 16.53 10.39 -3.15
N ALA A 259 16.82 10.51 -4.43
CA ALA A 259 15.87 10.57 -5.54
C ALA A 259 16.23 9.54 -6.62
N GLY A 260 15.52 9.56 -7.73
CA GLY A 260 15.78 8.73 -8.90
C GLY A 260 14.96 9.20 -10.09
N GLN A 261 15.49 9.01 -11.30
CA GLN A 261 14.82 9.39 -12.54
C GLN A 261 13.65 8.45 -12.82
N VAL A 262 12.49 9.02 -13.14
CA VAL A 262 11.27 8.29 -13.53
C VAL A 262 10.88 8.60 -14.97
N LEU A 263 9.93 7.83 -15.50
CA LEU A 263 9.36 8.03 -16.83
C LEU A 263 7.92 8.54 -16.71
N SER A 264 7.66 9.74 -17.23
CA SER A 264 6.31 10.32 -17.29
C SER A 264 5.74 10.26 -18.70
N VAL A 265 4.49 9.84 -18.84
CA VAL A 265 3.79 9.64 -20.14
C VAL A 265 2.34 10.13 -20.04
N LYS A 266 1.64 10.29 -21.18
CA LYS A 266 0.17 10.49 -21.14
C LYS A 266 -0.54 9.25 -20.59
N ILE A 267 -1.65 9.45 -19.89
CA ILE A 267 -2.55 8.37 -19.46
C ILE A 267 -3.04 7.61 -20.70
N GLY A 268 -2.96 6.28 -20.67
CA GLY A 268 -3.25 5.41 -21.83
C GLY A 268 -2.12 5.30 -22.86
N SER A 269 -0.93 5.86 -22.61
CA SER A 269 0.25 5.65 -23.45
C SER A 269 0.71 4.18 -23.43
N PRO A 270 1.21 3.63 -24.56
CA PRO A 270 1.73 2.27 -24.61
C PRO A 270 3.16 2.14 -24.05
N TYR A 271 3.88 3.25 -23.79
CA TYR A 271 5.25 3.21 -23.26
C TYR A 271 5.21 3.00 -21.74
N LYS A 272 6.00 2.04 -21.23
CA LYS A 272 6.05 1.69 -19.81
C LYS A 272 7.46 1.76 -19.21
N THR A 273 8.49 1.78 -20.05
CA THR A 273 9.90 1.77 -19.67
C THR A 273 10.73 2.64 -20.63
N PRO A 274 11.92 3.12 -20.25
CA PRO A 274 12.81 3.83 -21.16
C PRO A 274 13.23 3.04 -22.41
N ALA A 275 13.11 1.71 -22.39
CA ALA A 275 13.40 0.86 -23.55
C ALA A 275 12.36 1.02 -24.69
N ASP A 276 11.14 1.43 -24.36
CA ASP A 276 10.04 1.62 -25.32
C ASP A 276 10.20 2.91 -26.16
N LEU A 277 11.12 3.79 -25.76
CA LEU A 277 11.29 5.15 -26.27
C LEU A 277 12.24 5.26 -27.48
N ALA A 278 12.65 4.13 -28.07
CA ALA A 278 13.54 4.12 -29.23
C ALA A 278 12.88 4.79 -30.45
N GLY A 279 13.47 5.91 -30.91
CA GLY A 279 12.90 6.73 -31.99
C GLY A 279 11.69 7.59 -31.59
N LYS A 280 11.46 7.79 -30.28
CA LYS A 280 10.42 8.67 -29.72
C LYS A 280 11.01 10.02 -29.31
N LYS A 281 10.18 11.06 -29.18
CA LYS A 281 10.60 12.37 -28.65
C LYS A 281 10.50 12.36 -27.14
N ILE A 282 11.56 12.69 -26.41
CA ILE A 282 11.49 12.76 -24.94
C ILE A 282 11.92 14.12 -24.41
N GLY A 283 11.09 14.69 -23.54
CA GLY A 283 11.35 15.96 -22.87
C GLY A 283 12.26 15.78 -21.66
N VAL A 284 13.29 16.62 -21.54
CA VAL A 284 14.17 16.71 -20.38
C VAL A 284 14.52 18.18 -20.11
N GLN A 285 14.80 18.54 -18.86
CA GLN A 285 15.39 19.84 -18.54
C GLN A 285 16.90 19.82 -18.83
N LEU A 286 17.42 20.82 -19.56
CA LEU A 286 18.81 20.91 -20.00
C LEU A 286 19.80 20.77 -18.83
N GLY A 287 20.72 19.81 -18.91
CA GLY A 287 21.82 19.65 -17.95
C GLY A 287 21.46 19.04 -16.58
N THR A 288 20.24 18.53 -16.40
CA THR A 288 19.91 17.67 -15.24
C THR A 288 20.53 16.28 -15.40
N THR A 289 20.48 15.45 -14.35
CA THR A 289 20.85 14.03 -14.47
C THR A 289 19.87 13.27 -15.37
N GLY A 290 18.60 13.65 -15.42
CA GLY A 290 17.63 13.17 -16.40
C GLY A 290 18.06 13.38 -17.86
N ASP A 291 18.55 14.57 -18.22
CA ASP A 291 19.09 14.85 -19.57
C ASP A 291 20.32 13.98 -19.90
N ILE A 292 21.28 13.90 -18.98
CA ILE A 292 22.49 13.08 -19.14
C ILE A 292 22.10 11.61 -19.31
N TRP A 293 21.27 11.08 -18.40
CA TRP A 293 20.83 9.69 -18.43
C TRP A 293 20.07 9.37 -19.71
N ALA A 294 19.12 10.23 -20.11
CA ALA A 294 18.33 10.07 -21.32
C ALA A 294 19.21 10.04 -22.57
N THR A 295 20.24 10.89 -22.62
CA THR A 295 21.20 11.00 -23.72
C THR A 295 22.15 9.79 -23.81
N GLU A 296 22.56 9.22 -22.67
CA GLU A 296 23.49 8.09 -22.62
C GLU A 296 22.81 6.72 -22.76
N ASN A 297 21.58 6.56 -22.27
CA ASN A 297 20.93 5.25 -22.10
C ASN A 297 19.75 4.99 -23.06
N THR A 298 19.20 6.01 -23.74
CA THR A 298 18.08 5.83 -24.68
C THR A 298 18.52 5.91 -26.15
N LYS A 299 17.57 5.68 -27.06
CA LYS A 299 17.69 5.97 -28.50
C LYS A 299 16.59 6.93 -28.96
N ALA A 300 16.19 7.83 -28.08
CA ALA A 300 15.15 8.82 -28.32
C ALA A 300 15.71 10.08 -29.00
N GLU A 301 14.82 10.88 -29.58
CA GLU A 301 15.09 12.27 -29.95
C GLU A 301 14.95 13.13 -28.68
N ILE A 302 16.07 13.55 -28.10
CA ILE A 302 16.09 14.34 -26.87
C ILE A 302 15.65 15.79 -27.17
N VAL A 303 14.50 16.19 -26.65
CA VAL A 303 14.00 17.57 -26.70
C VAL A 303 14.30 18.22 -25.35
N ARG A 304 15.16 19.25 -25.37
CA ARG A 304 15.63 19.92 -24.16
C ARG A 304 14.83 21.20 -23.91
N TYR A 305 14.42 21.38 -22.66
CA TYR A 305 13.72 22.55 -22.16
C TYR A 305 14.60 23.26 -21.12
N ASP A 306 14.43 24.58 -20.97
CA ASP A 306 15.12 25.34 -19.93
C ASP A 306 14.58 25.01 -18.52
N GLU A 307 13.29 24.65 -18.44
CA GLU A 307 12.52 24.37 -17.22
C GLU A 307 11.88 22.97 -17.32
N VAL A 308 11.79 22.23 -16.21
CA VAL A 308 11.12 20.90 -16.18
C VAL A 308 9.62 21.00 -16.44
N THR A 309 8.98 22.05 -15.94
CA THR A 309 7.55 22.39 -16.14
C THR A 309 7.18 22.48 -17.63
N LEU A 310 8.04 23.11 -18.44
CA LEU A 310 7.86 23.24 -19.89
C LEU A 310 7.94 21.88 -20.60
N ALA A 311 8.75 20.93 -20.10
CA ALA A 311 8.79 19.57 -20.62
C ALA A 311 7.48 18.82 -20.33
N PHE A 312 6.90 18.98 -19.14
CA PHE A 312 5.59 18.42 -18.81
C PHE A 312 4.44 19.07 -19.60
N GLN A 313 4.47 20.38 -19.84
CA GLN A 313 3.51 21.05 -20.73
C GLN A 313 3.61 20.54 -22.18
N ALA A 314 4.82 20.36 -22.70
CA ALA A 314 5.06 19.75 -24.01
C ALA A 314 4.55 18.30 -24.07
N LEU A 315 4.70 17.53 -22.98
CA LEU A 315 4.11 16.19 -22.88
C LEU A 315 2.59 16.26 -22.91
N ALA A 316 1.96 17.14 -22.13
CA ALA A 316 0.50 17.33 -22.10
C ALA A 316 -0.06 17.69 -23.49
N ASN A 317 0.61 18.59 -24.22
CA ASN A 317 0.29 18.94 -25.60
C ASN A 317 0.50 17.74 -26.55
N GLY A 318 1.53 16.93 -26.33
CA GLY A 318 1.97 15.85 -27.23
C GLY A 318 3.07 16.26 -28.21
N ASP A 319 3.81 17.32 -27.89
CA ASP A 319 5.03 17.73 -28.60
C ASP A 319 6.20 16.75 -28.30
N VAL A 320 6.13 16.04 -27.17
CA VAL A 320 6.97 14.89 -26.81
C VAL A 320 6.11 13.67 -26.45
N ASP A 321 6.66 12.46 -26.66
CA ASP A 321 6.04 11.17 -26.34
C ASP A 321 6.08 10.85 -24.82
N ALA A 322 7.12 11.34 -24.14
CA ALA A 322 7.38 11.12 -22.71
C ALA A 322 8.30 12.22 -22.13
N VAL A 323 8.44 12.25 -20.80
CA VAL A 323 9.41 13.08 -20.06
C VAL A 323 10.24 12.21 -19.11
N ILE A 324 11.52 12.55 -18.94
CA ILE A 324 12.38 11.99 -17.89
C ILE A 324 12.83 13.12 -16.96
N ALA A 325 12.53 12.96 -15.67
CA ALA A 325 12.89 13.85 -14.57
C ALA A 325 12.86 13.08 -13.24
N ASP A 326 13.30 13.70 -12.15
CA ASP A 326 13.34 13.11 -10.82
C ASP A 326 11.94 12.79 -10.29
N GLY A 327 11.80 11.66 -9.57
CA GLY A 327 10.52 11.09 -9.13
C GLY A 327 9.61 12.04 -8.34
N PRO A 328 10.06 12.62 -7.21
CA PRO A 328 9.18 13.47 -6.38
C PRO A 328 8.69 14.72 -7.12
N THR A 329 9.54 15.34 -7.94
CA THR A 329 9.17 16.51 -8.75
C THR A 329 8.25 16.14 -9.90
N SER A 330 8.46 14.98 -10.53
CA SER A 330 7.52 14.45 -11.52
C SER A 330 6.13 14.22 -10.93
N LEU A 331 6.06 13.61 -9.75
CA LEU A 331 4.81 13.35 -9.03
C LEU A 331 4.11 14.65 -8.61
N ASP A 332 4.84 15.63 -8.08
CA ASP A 332 4.26 16.90 -7.63
C ASP A 332 3.75 17.76 -8.81
N ILE A 333 4.48 17.81 -9.92
CA ILE A 333 4.02 18.47 -11.16
C ILE A 333 2.73 17.82 -11.68
N ILE A 334 2.64 16.49 -11.67
CA ILE A 334 1.42 15.77 -12.08
C ILE A 334 0.26 16.06 -11.12
N LYS A 335 0.51 16.01 -9.80
CA LYS A 335 -0.47 16.25 -8.73
C LYS A 335 -1.03 17.68 -8.76
N ALA A 336 -0.20 18.66 -9.11
CA ALA A 336 -0.59 20.06 -9.24
C ALA A 336 -1.31 20.40 -10.56
N ASN A 337 -1.19 19.57 -11.60
CA ASN A 337 -1.71 19.84 -12.95
C ASN A 337 -2.48 18.62 -13.54
N PRO A 338 -3.54 18.12 -12.88
CA PRO A 338 -4.23 16.89 -13.27
C PRO A 338 -4.89 16.97 -14.67
N GLU A 339 -5.20 18.17 -15.16
CA GLU A 339 -5.74 18.39 -16.50
C GLU A 339 -4.76 18.07 -17.64
N MET A 340 -3.46 17.98 -17.34
CA MET A 340 -2.44 17.53 -18.30
C MET A 340 -2.59 16.05 -18.71
N LYS A 341 -3.32 15.23 -17.93
CA LYS A 341 -3.57 13.80 -18.18
C LYS A 341 -2.30 12.99 -18.42
N VAL A 342 -1.34 13.18 -17.53
CA VAL A 342 -0.04 12.49 -17.49
C VAL A 342 0.08 11.65 -16.22
N GLN A 343 0.94 10.64 -16.27
CA GLN A 343 1.21 9.69 -15.20
C GLN A 343 2.69 9.29 -15.21
N VAL A 344 3.24 8.93 -14.05
CA VAL A 344 4.51 8.18 -13.98
C VAL A 344 4.25 6.72 -14.37
N VAL A 345 5.21 6.06 -15.01
CA VAL A 345 5.17 4.62 -15.33
C VAL A 345 6.46 3.91 -14.91
N GLY A 346 6.30 2.85 -14.13
CA GLY A 346 7.39 2.04 -13.59
C GLY A 346 8.13 2.71 -12.43
N GLU A 347 9.02 1.92 -11.82
CA GLU A 347 9.89 2.37 -10.73
C GLU A 347 10.98 3.35 -11.19
N PRO A 348 11.53 4.18 -10.29
CA PRO A 348 12.74 4.96 -10.55
C PRO A 348 13.89 4.06 -11.04
N PHE A 349 14.49 4.42 -12.18
CA PHE A 349 15.54 3.63 -12.83
C PHE A 349 16.97 4.15 -12.57
N THR A 350 17.11 5.10 -11.64
CA THR A 350 18.39 5.50 -11.03
C THR A 350 18.25 5.66 -9.52
N GLU A 351 19.39 5.67 -8.81
CA GLU A 351 19.50 5.99 -7.38
C GLU A 351 20.44 7.20 -7.27
N GLU A 352 19.93 8.34 -6.81
CA GLU A 352 20.52 9.66 -7.01
C GLU A 352 20.45 10.54 -5.76
N TYR A 353 21.60 10.74 -5.10
CA TYR A 353 21.68 11.48 -3.85
C TYR A 353 21.89 12.98 -4.08
N TYR A 354 21.07 13.83 -3.45
CA TYR A 354 21.23 15.27 -3.49
C TYR A 354 22.21 15.76 -2.41
N GLY A 355 22.98 16.80 -2.75
CA GLY A 355 23.95 17.44 -1.86
C GLY A 355 24.05 18.94 -2.13
N ILE A 356 24.29 19.72 -1.07
CA ILE A 356 24.49 21.17 -1.18
C ILE A 356 25.87 21.38 -1.80
N ALA A 357 25.92 21.91 -3.02
CA ALA A 357 27.18 22.15 -3.71
C ALA A 357 27.86 23.40 -3.14
N VAL A 358 29.19 23.38 -2.98
CA VAL A 358 29.98 24.47 -2.39
C VAL A 358 31.18 24.79 -3.27
N ASN A 359 31.55 26.07 -3.34
CA ASN A 359 32.76 26.48 -4.06
C ASN A 359 34.01 25.88 -3.37
N LYS A 360 34.83 25.13 -4.12
CA LYS A 360 36.06 24.48 -3.61
C LYS A 360 37.08 25.44 -2.93
N LYS A 361 36.96 26.75 -3.17
CA LYS A 361 37.78 27.81 -2.55
C LYS A 361 37.28 28.20 -1.15
N LYS A 362 36.16 27.64 -0.69
CA LYS A 362 35.48 27.94 0.58
C LYS A 362 35.21 26.68 1.44
N PRO A 363 36.25 25.91 1.83
CA PRO A 363 36.08 24.73 2.68
C PRO A 363 35.46 25.06 4.05
N GLU A 364 35.58 26.30 4.54
CA GLU A 364 34.92 26.79 5.75
C GLU A 364 33.39 26.87 5.61
N VAL A 365 32.88 27.18 4.41
CA VAL A 365 31.45 27.17 4.10
C VAL A 365 30.92 25.73 4.08
N LEU A 366 31.66 24.80 3.47
CA LEU A 366 31.32 23.38 3.47
C LEU A 366 31.30 22.80 4.89
N ALA A 367 32.31 23.12 5.71
CA ALA A 367 32.36 22.69 7.11
C ALA A 367 31.20 23.25 7.94
N ALA A 368 30.81 24.51 7.73
CA ALA A 368 29.66 25.12 8.40
C ALA A 368 28.33 24.47 7.97
N ILE A 369 28.16 24.17 6.68
CA ILE A 369 26.97 23.50 6.14
C ILE A 369 26.86 22.07 6.67
N ASN A 370 27.92 21.26 6.63
CA ASN A 370 27.85 19.89 7.18
C ASN A 370 27.63 19.88 8.69
N ALA A 371 28.23 20.81 9.45
CA ALA A 371 27.97 20.94 10.89
C ALA A 371 26.50 21.31 11.18
N GLY A 372 25.92 22.23 10.41
CA GLY A 372 24.51 22.61 10.52
C GLY A 372 23.56 21.48 10.10
N LEU A 373 23.79 20.85 8.95
CA LEU A 373 23.01 19.71 8.44
C LEU A 373 23.02 18.54 9.41
N LYS A 374 24.19 18.23 9.99
CA LYS A 374 24.32 17.24 11.05
C LYS A 374 23.48 17.61 12.27
N ALA A 375 23.58 18.85 12.78
CA ALA A 375 22.81 19.28 13.95
C ALA A 375 21.29 19.33 13.70
N VAL A 376 20.85 19.63 12.47
CA VAL A 376 19.44 19.62 12.05
C VAL A 376 18.90 18.19 11.99
N LYS A 377 19.70 17.22 11.53
CA LYS A 377 19.38 15.78 11.61
C LYS A 377 19.39 15.26 13.06
N GLU A 378 20.43 15.55 13.85
CA GLU A 378 20.55 15.12 15.25
C GLU A 378 19.49 15.72 16.21
N SER A 379 18.76 16.75 15.79
CA SER A 379 17.67 17.38 16.57
C SER A 379 16.26 17.04 16.09
N GLY A 380 16.13 16.18 15.07
CA GLY A 380 14.86 15.86 14.40
C GLY A 380 14.20 17.05 13.71
N GLU A 381 14.90 18.18 13.55
CA GLU A 381 14.41 19.34 12.79
C GLU A 381 14.44 19.04 11.28
N TYR A 382 15.38 18.20 10.81
CA TYR A 382 15.35 17.61 9.46
C TYR A 382 14.02 16.88 9.25
N ASP A 383 13.68 15.97 10.16
CA ASP A 383 12.50 15.10 10.07
C ASP A 383 11.23 15.95 10.00
N LYS A 384 11.08 16.98 10.85
CA LYS A 384 9.97 17.95 10.80
C LYS A 384 9.87 18.74 9.48
N ILE A 385 11.00 19.03 8.82
CA ILE A 385 11.02 19.71 7.52
C ILE A 385 10.68 18.72 6.40
N TYR A 386 11.10 17.46 6.52
CA TYR A 386 10.65 16.38 5.65
C TYR A 386 9.14 16.15 5.79
N GLU A 387 8.62 16.00 7.02
CA GLU A 387 7.18 15.89 7.32
C GLU A 387 6.35 17.01 6.68
N LYS A 388 6.87 18.25 6.69
CA LYS A 388 6.20 19.40 6.12
C LYS A 388 6.05 19.33 4.59
N TRP A 389 7.05 18.80 3.88
CA TRP A 389 7.12 18.86 2.42
C TRP A 389 6.88 17.52 1.70
N PHE A 390 6.93 16.40 2.42
CA PHE A 390 6.85 15.04 1.86
C PHE A 390 5.94 14.06 2.63
N GLY A 391 5.24 14.48 3.70
CA GLY A 391 4.51 13.55 4.57
C GLY A 391 5.40 12.81 5.57
N LYS A 392 4.83 11.95 6.42
CA LYS A 392 5.58 11.34 7.52
C LYS A 392 6.50 10.22 7.03
N GLU A 393 7.80 10.38 7.27
CA GLU A 393 8.72 9.24 7.21
C GLU A 393 8.53 8.37 8.45
N GLU A 394 7.58 7.44 8.40
CA GLU A 394 7.58 6.31 9.34
C GLU A 394 8.90 5.54 9.21
N ALA A 395 9.45 5.14 10.35
CA ALA A 395 10.82 4.65 10.42
C ALA A 395 11.02 3.42 9.54
N LYS A 396 11.83 3.56 8.47
CA LYS A 396 12.11 2.54 7.44
C LYS A 396 12.71 1.25 8.02
N ALA A 397 11.86 0.38 8.57
CA ALA A 397 12.10 -1.05 8.58
C ALA A 397 12.26 -1.47 7.11
N THR A 398 13.47 -1.87 6.74
CA THR A 398 13.73 -2.31 5.36
C THR A 398 12.88 -3.54 5.05
N ALA A 399 12.60 -3.84 3.77
CA ALA A 399 11.80 -5.02 3.41
C ALA A 399 12.39 -6.35 3.95
N THR A 400 13.70 -6.38 4.24
CA THR A 400 14.39 -7.49 4.90
C THR A 400 14.07 -7.62 6.40
N GLU A 401 13.71 -6.52 7.06
CA GLU A 401 13.27 -6.50 8.47
C GLU A 401 11.77 -6.78 8.61
N ALA A 402 10.93 -6.34 7.66
CA ALA A 402 9.52 -6.76 7.60
C ALA A 402 9.41 -8.29 7.36
N ALA A 403 10.20 -8.83 6.42
CA ALA A 403 10.27 -10.28 6.20
C ALA A 403 10.76 -11.04 7.46
N LYS A 404 11.70 -10.47 8.22
CA LYS A 404 12.16 -11.04 9.50
C LYS A 404 11.14 -10.94 10.63
N ALA A 405 10.42 -9.83 10.71
CA ALA A 405 9.33 -9.67 11.68
C ALA A 405 8.26 -10.73 11.41
N ALA A 406 7.95 -11.04 10.15
CA ALA A 406 7.05 -12.14 9.78
C ALA A 406 7.63 -13.55 10.03
N GLU A 407 8.95 -13.72 10.12
CA GLU A 407 9.59 -14.97 10.59
C GLU A 407 9.53 -15.13 12.13
N GLU A 408 9.49 -14.04 12.90
CA GLU A 408 9.45 -14.05 14.38
C GLU A 408 8.01 -13.98 14.95
N ASP A 409 7.11 -13.22 14.30
CA ASP A 409 5.65 -13.25 14.50
C ASP A 409 4.92 -13.03 13.15
N PRO A 410 4.28 -14.07 12.57
CA PRO A 410 3.58 -13.96 11.29
C PRO A 410 2.35 -13.05 11.32
N CYS A 411 1.95 -12.51 12.48
CA CYS A 411 0.87 -11.55 12.63
C CYS A 411 1.33 -10.09 12.77
N ALA A 412 2.65 -9.84 12.87
CA ALA A 412 3.20 -8.49 13.07
C ALA A 412 2.99 -7.54 11.89
N TYR A 413 2.54 -8.04 10.73
CA TYR A 413 2.34 -7.26 9.51
C TYR A 413 1.00 -6.47 9.48
N GLY A 414 0.10 -6.68 10.46
CA GLY A 414 -1.12 -5.87 10.61
C GLY A 414 -2.36 -6.32 9.82
N GLY A 415 -2.37 -7.55 9.32
CA GLY A 415 -3.56 -8.17 8.73
C GLY A 415 -4.09 -9.37 9.52
N GLU A 416 -5.25 -9.87 9.12
CA GLU A 416 -6.04 -10.89 9.81
C GLU A 416 -5.58 -12.33 9.49
N PHE A 417 -4.93 -12.55 8.35
CA PHE A 417 -4.56 -13.88 7.87
C PHE A 417 -3.17 -14.31 8.36
N LYS A 418 -3.07 -15.54 8.86
CA LYS A 418 -1.81 -16.16 9.33
C LYS A 418 -1.31 -17.28 8.42
N SER A 419 -2.21 -18.16 7.97
CA SER A 419 -1.91 -19.19 6.96
C SER A 419 -3.15 -19.57 6.16
N ILE A 420 -2.93 -20.06 4.94
CA ILE A 420 -3.94 -20.76 4.14
C ILE A 420 -3.26 -22.05 3.64
N GLU A 421 -3.83 -23.20 3.99
CA GLU A 421 -3.15 -24.50 3.87
C GLU A 421 -4.10 -25.55 3.29
N ALA A 422 -3.60 -26.35 2.33
CA ALA A 422 -4.31 -27.52 1.85
C ALA A 422 -4.08 -28.67 2.85
N VAL A 423 -5.15 -29.15 3.46
CA VAL A 423 -5.15 -30.37 4.30
C VAL A 423 -5.19 -31.61 3.40
N ASP A 424 -5.97 -31.53 2.32
CA ASP A 424 -5.98 -32.43 1.16
C ASP A 424 -6.54 -31.70 -0.06
N ASP A 425 -6.58 -32.36 -1.22
CA ASP A 425 -7.04 -31.83 -2.51
C ASP A 425 -8.41 -31.13 -2.46
N LEU A 426 -9.28 -31.46 -1.49
CA LEU A 426 -10.61 -30.88 -1.33
C LEU A 426 -10.85 -30.26 0.06
N THR A 427 -9.80 -30.01 0.84
CA THR A 427 -9.92 -29.46 2.20
C THR A 427 -8.93 -28.32 2.44
N VAL A 428 -9.45 -27.11 2.64
CA VAL A 428 -8.66 -25.89 2.86
C VAL A 428 -8.82 -25.43 4.30
N LYS A 429 -7.72 -25.17 5.01
CA LYS A 429 -7.71 -24.52 6.32
C LYS A 429 -7.21 -23.09 6.20
N PHE A 430 -7.97 -22.15 6.76
CA PHE A 430 -7.53 -20.79 7.06
C PHE A 430 -7.16 -20.72 8.54
N THR A 431 -6.02 -20.10 8.85
CA THR A 431 -5.63 -19.71 10.20
C THR A 431 -5.56 -18.20 10.26
N LEU A 432 -6.18 -17.59 11.28
CA LEU A 432 -6.26 -16.15 11.48
C LEU A 432 -5.38 -15.70 12.66
N CYS A 433 -5.02 -14.43 12.65
CA CYS A 433 -4.24 -13.76 13.68
C CYS A 433 -5.07 -13.34 14.90
N TYR A 434 -6.38 -13.15 14.71
CA TYR A 434 -7.35 -12.85 15.75
C TYR A 434 -8.72 -13.51 15.44
N PRO A 435 -9.63 -13.61 16.44
CA PRO A 435 -10.96 -14.20 16.24
C PRO A 435 -11.80 -13.35 15.27
N ASP A 436 -12.43 -14.00 14.29
CA ASP A 436 -13.36 -13.34 13.35
C ASP A 436 -14.73 -14.02 13.34
N VAL A 437 -15.70 -13.44 14.05
CA VAL A 437 -17.11 -13.87 14.06
C VAL A 437 -17.80 -13.76 12.70
N ALA A 438 -17.30 -12.91 11.81
CA ALA A 438 -17.90 -12.61 10.52
C ALA A 438 -17.24 -13.35 9.35
N PHE A 439 -16.17 -14.13 9.58
CA PHE A 439 -15.41 -14.80 8.52
C PHE A 439 -16.27 -15.54 7.49
N PRO A 440 -17.30 -16.34 7.87
CA PRO A 440 -18.18 -17.01 6.91
C PRO A 440 -19.03 -16.06 6.06
N ALA A 441 -19.38 -14.88 6.58
CA ALA A 441 -20.09 -13.84 5.84
C ALA A 441 -19.13 -13.10 4.90
N LYS A 442 -17.95 -12.69 5.39
CA LYS A 442 -16.90 -12.07 4.57
C LYS A 442 -16.58 -12.94 3.34
N ILE A 443 -16.26 -14.23 3.50
CA ILE A 443 -15.91 -15.13 2.38
C ILE A 443 -17.12 -15.62 1.55
N ALA A 444 -18.34 -15.19 1.86
CA ALA A 444 -19.51 -15.38 0.98
C ALA A 444 -19.66 -14.23 -0.03
N PHE A 445 -18.94 -13.12 0.19
CA PHE A 445 -18.95 -11.95 -0.68
C PHE A 445 -18.12 -12.17 -1.95
N SER A 446 -18.63 -11.67 -3.07
CA SER A 446 -18.12 -11.98 -4.41
C SER A 446 -16.72 -11.43 -4.72
N ALA A 447 -16.24 -10.45 -3.95
CA ALA A 447 -14.84 -10.03 -3.95
C ALA A 447 -13.85 -11.13 -3.51
N PHE A 448 -14.32 -12.29 -3.04
CA PHE A 448 -13.48 -13.45 -2.69
C PHE A 448 -13.81 -14.70 -3.51
N SER A 449 -14.33 -14.50 -4.72
CA SER A 449 -14.64 -15.60 -5.65
C SER A 449 -13.39 -16.25 -6.26
N ILE A 450 -13.45 -17.56 -6.46
CA ILE A 450 -12.31 -18.42 -6.80
C ILE A 450 -12.09 -18.48 -8.32
N HIS A 451 -10.83 -18.37 -8.74
CA HIS A 451 -10.39 -18.51 -10.13
C HIS A 451 -9.53 -19.78 -10.30
N PRO A 452 -9.49 -20.39 -11.49
CA PRO A 452 -8.59 -21.51 -11.75
C PRO A 452 -7.15 -21.01 -11.73
N SER A 453 -6.30 -21.70 -10.97
CA SER A 453 -4.90 -21.34 -10.79
C SER A 453 -4.11 -21.30 -12.12
N GLU A 454 -4.47 -22.15 -13.09
CA GLU A 454 -3.86 -22.11 -14.43
C GLU A 454 -4.14 -20.80 -15.20
N GLN A 455 -5.35 -20.22 -15.10
CA GLN A 455 -5.64 -18.92 -15.74
C GLN A 455 -4.92 -17.79 -14.99
N MET A 456 -4.93 -17.83 -13.66
CA MET A 456 -4.23 -16.87 -12.81
C MET A 456 -2.73 -16.83 -13.15
N GLU A 457 -2.07 -17.99 -13.23
CA GLU A 457 -0.66 -18.11 -13.61
C GLU A 457 -0.39 -17.64 -15.05
N ALA A 458 -1.27 -17.96 -16.00
CA ALA A 458 -1.10 -17.62 -17.41
C ALA A 458 -1.30 -16.12 -17.72
N GLU A 459 -2.28 -15.47 -17.10
CA GLU A 459 -2.60 -14.05 -17.27
C GLU A 459 -1.99 -13.16 -16.17
N LYS A 460 -1.23 -13.74 -15.23
CA LYS A 460 -0.57 -13.10 -14.08
C LYS A 460 -1.51 -12.35 -13.13
N GLY A 461 -2.65 -12.95 -12.82
CA GLY A 461 -3.66 -12.33 -11.93
C GLY A 461 -4.29 -11.05 -12.49
N GLY A 462 -4.39 -10.94 -13.82
CA GLY A 462 -4.97 -9.80 -14.53
C GLY A 462 -5.21 -10.15 -16.00
N GLY A 463 -4.72 -9.32 -16.94
CA GLY A 463 -4.73 -9.66 -18.37
C GLY A 463 -6.13 -9.93 -18.92
N LYS A 464 -6.36 -11.09 -19.58
CA LYS A 464 -7.70 -11.44 -20.08
C LYS A 464 -8.74 -11.70 -18.99
N MET A 465 -8.34 -11.92 -17.74
CA MET A 465 -9.29 -12.13 -16.64
C MET A 465 -10.16 -10.88 -16.40
N LEU A 466 -9.66 -9.70 -16.77
CA LEU A 466 -10.39 -8.42 -16.68
C LEU A 466 -11.62 -8.34 -17.60
N GLU A 467 -11.69 -9.17 -18.66
CA GLU A 467 -12.82 -9.17 -19.61
C GLU A 467 -13.44 -10.54 -19.85
N LYS A 468 -12.72 -11.60 -19.49
CA LYS A 468 -13.09 -13.00 -19.68
C LYS A 468 -12.48 -13.89 -18.59
N PRO A 469 -12.92 -13.73 -17.34
CA PRO A 469 -12.58 -14.69 -16.28
C PRO A 469 -13.17 -16.06 -16.64
N ILE A 470 -12.48 -17.11 -16.21
CA ILE A 470 -12.99 -18.48 -16.19
C ILE A 470 -13.41 -18.74 -14.74
N GLY A 471 -14.66 -19.15 -14.53
CA GLY A 471 -15.17 -19.47 -13.20
C GLY A 471 -15.92 -20.79 -13.17
N THR A 472 -16.57 -21.08 -12.06
CA THR A 472 -17.36 -22.30 -11.84
C THR A 472 -18.86 -22.08 -12.06
N GLY A 473 -19.30 -20.82 -12.15
CA GLY A 473 -20.69 -20.38 -12.03
C GLY A 473 -21.64 -20.80 -13.16
N PRO A 474 -22.94 -20.48 -13.02
CA PRO A 474 -24.01 -20.99 -13.89
C PRO A 474 -23.98 -20.43 -15.33
N TYR A 475 -23.31 -19.31 -15.55
CA TYR A 475 -23.08 -18.70 -16.88
C TYR A 475 -21.58 -18.50 -17.14
N GLN A 476 -21.21 -18.35 -18.41
CA GLN A 476 -19.85 -18.05 -18.86
C GLN A 476 -19.85 -16.97 -19.95
N ILE A 477 -18.80 -16.14 -19.97
CA ILE A 477 -18.67 -15.02 -20.91
C ILE A 477 -18.51 -15.51 -22.36
N VAL A 478 -19.41 -15.06 -23.23
CA VAL A 478 -19.27 -15.22 -24.69
C VAL A 478 -18.42 -14.09 -25.23
N GLU A 479 -18.90 -12.86 -25.08
CA GLU A 479 -18.35 -11.63 -25.64
C GLU A 479 -18.71 -10.44 -24.73
N TRP A 480 -17.77 -9.52 -24.53
CA TRP A 480 -18.03 -8.17 -24.01
C TRP A 480 -17.77 -7.18 -25.13
N LYS A 481 -18.78 -6.40 -25.48
CA LYS A 481 -18.66 -5.25 -26.37
C LYS A 481 -18.60 -3.99 -25.51
N ARG A 482 -17.40 -3.45 -25.34
CA ARG A 482 -17.17 -2.23 -24.54
C ARG A 482 -18.09 -1.09 -25.01
N GLY A 483 -18.80 -0.46 -24.08
CA GLY A 483 -19.81 0.57 -24.34
C GLY A 483 -21.19 0.10 -24.81
N GLU A 484 -21.41 -1.20 -25.09
CA GLU A 484 -22.69 -1.73 -25.61
C GLU A 484 -23.35 -2.78 -24.70
N SER A 485 -22.67 -3.91 -24.44
CA SER A 485 -23.25 -5.04 -23.71
C SER A 485 -22.23 -6.13 -23.33
N ILE A 486 -22.59 -6.97 -22.36
CA ILE A 486 -21.95 -8.27 -22.10
C ILE A 486 -22.93 -9.39 -22.43
N THR A 487 -22.50 -10.36 -23.22
CA THR A 487 -23.27 -11.57 -23.54
C THR A 487 -22.70 -12.78 -22.81
N PHE A 488 -23.55 -13.46 -22.05
CA PHE A 488 -23.26 -14.70 -21.34
C PHE A 488 -24.10 -15.84 -21.92
N LYS A 489 -23.56 -17.06 -21.90
CA LYS A 489 -24.31 -18.30 -22.15
C LYS A 489 -24.21 -19.20 -20.92
N ARG A 490 -25.19 -20.08 -20.71
CA ARG A 490 -25.19 -21.06 -19.62
C ARG A 490 -23.96 -21.99 -19.69
N PHE A 491 -23.44 -22.35 -18.53
CA PHE A 491 -22.52 -23.47 -18.39
C PHE A 491 -23.31 -24.77 -18.28
N ASP A 492 -23.38 -25.55 -19.36
CA ASP A 492 -24.13 -26.81 -19.37
C ASP A 492 -23.51 -27.92 -18.50
N ASP A 493 -22.28 -27.74 -18.02
CA ASP A 493 -21.58 -28.64 -17.08
C ASP A 493 -21.58 -28.11 -15.63
N TYR A 494 -22.40 -27.07 -15.33
CA TYR A 494 -22.54 -26.50 -13.99
C TYR A 494 -22.92 -27.53 -12.93
N TRP A 495 -22.34 -27.38 -11.74
CA TRP A 495 -22.45 -28.32 -10.63
C TRP A 495 -23.79 -28.22 -9.88
N GLY A 496 -24.41 -27.03 -9.87
CA GLY A 496 -25.69 -26.75 -9.22
C GLY A 496 -26.91 -26.85 -10.15
N GLU A 497 -28.01 -26.16 -9.82
CA GLU A 497 -29.14 -26.02 -10.74
C GLU A 497 -28.74 -25.16 -11.94
N LYS A 498 -28.73 -25.77 -13.13
CA LYS A 498 -28.35 -25.10 -14.39
C LYS A 498 -29.29 -23.94 -14.69
N ALA A 499 -28.75 -22.84 -15.19
CA ALA A 499 -29.53 -21.65 -15.50
C ALA A 499 -30.76 -21.95 -16.39
N LYS A 500 -31.94 -21.49 -15.95
CA LYS A 500 -33.22 -21.81 -16.62
C LYS A 500 -33.31 -21.14 -17.98
N THR A 501 -32.92 -19.87 -18.06
CA THR A 501 -32.76 -19.16 -19.33
C THR A 501 -31.34 -19.41 -19.89
N PRO A 502 -31.17 -20.01 -21.09
CA PRO A 502 -29.86 -20.39 -21.63
C PRO A 502 -28.88 -19.23 -21.90
N ASN A 503 -29.36 -18.03 -22.19
CA ASN A 503 -28.53 -16.86 -22.48
C ASN A 503 -28.92 -15.67 -21.57
N LEU A 504 -27.94 -14.88 -21.20
CA LEU A 504 -28.10 -13.66 -20.41
C LEU A 504 -27.35 -12.53 -21.12
N ILE A 505 -27.95 -11.34 -21.19
CA ILE A 505 -27.31 -10.16 -21.76
C ILE A 505 -27.43 -9.02 -20.76
N PHE A 506 -26.30 -8.45 -20.35
CA PHE A 506 -26.25 -7.19 -19.61
C PHE A 506 -26.12 -6.03 -20.59
N ARG A 507 -26.93 -4.99 -20.38
CA ARG A 507 -26.84 -3.67 -21.00
C ARG A 507 -26.79 -2.61 -19.89
N TRP A 508 -26.59 -1.35 -20.27
CA TRP A 508 -26.58 -0.23 -19.33
C TRP A 508 -27.17 1.05 -19.93
N SER A 509 -27.68 1.90 -19.06
CA SER A 509 -27.91 3.34 -19.31
C SER A 509 -27.88 4.05 -17.96
N THR A 510 -27.27 5.22 -17.90
CA THR A 510 -27.21 6.08 -16.71
C THR A 510 -28.60 6.58 -16.31
N GLU A 511 -29.46 6.85 -17.29
CA GLU A 511 -30.76 7.51 -17.08
C GLU A 511 -31.82 6.52 -16.58
N SER A 512 -32.29 6.68 -15.35
CA SER A 512 -33.35 5.86 -14.73
C SER A 512 -34.60 5.75 -15.62
N ALA A 513 -35.09 6.88 -16.10
CA ALA A 513 -36.25 6.95 -16.98
C ALA A 513 -36.03 6.22 -18.31
N GLN A 514 -34.79 6.17 -18.85
CA GLN A 514 -34.51 5.36 -20.05
C GLN A 514 -34.61 3.86 -19.73
N ARG A 515 -34.07 3.42 -18.59
CA ARG A 515 -34.20 2.01 -18.14
C ARG A 515 -35.68 1.63 -18.03
N THR A 516 -36.51 2.46 -17.39
CA THR A 516 -37.96 2.26 -17.29
C THR A 516 -38.65 2.20 -18.66
N LEU A 517 -38.33 3.12 -19.59
CA LEU A 517 -38.91 3.14 -20.94
C LEU A 517 -38.53 1.90 -21.78
N GLU A 518 -37.29 1.42 -21.70
CA GLU A 518 -36.87 0.18 -22.36
C GLU A 518 -37.54 -1.07 -21.76
N LEU A 519 -37.75 -1.08 -20.43
CA LEU A 519 -38.51 -2.14 -19.77
C LEU A 519 -39.98 -2.13 -20.21
N GLN A 520 -40.63 -0.96 -20.29
CA GLN A 520 -41.99 -0.83 -20.81
C GLN A 520 -42.09 -1.33 -22.25
N ALA A 521 -41.20 -0.87 -23.13
CA ALA A 521 -41.10 -1.30 -24.52
C ALA A 521 -40.81 -2.80 -24.68
N GLY A 522 -40.20 -3.45 -23.67
CA GLY A 522 -39.83 -4.86 -23.70
C GLY A 522 -38.58 -5.14 -24.54
N THR A 523 -37.76 -4.11 -24.78
CA THR A 523 -36.40 -4.25 -25.32
C THR A 523 -35.40 -4.76 -24.27
N VAL A 524 -35.78 -4.67 -22.99
CA VAL A 524 -35.19 -5.42 -21.88
C VAL A 524 -36.26 -6.13 -21.05
N ASP A 525 -35.84 -7.15 -20.30
CA ASP A 525 -36.71 -8.01 -19.50
C ASP A 525 -36.66 -7.68 -17.99
N GLY A 526 -35.59 -7.03 -17.54
CA GLY A 526 -35.46 -6.46 -16.19
C GLY A 526 -34.46 -5.31 -16.11
N ILE A 527 -34.60 -4.46 -15.09
CA ILE A 527 -33.75 -3.29 -14.83
C ILE A 527 -33.41 -3.12 -13.34
N ASP A 528 -32.26 -2.49 -13.10
CA ASP A 528 -31.83 -2.00 -11.79
C ASP A 528 -32.24 -0.54 -11.56
N ASN A 529 -32.45 -0.17 -10.29
CA ASN A 529 -32.67 1.19 -9.79
C ASN A 529 -33.60 2.06 -10.68
N PRO A 530 -34.90 1.75 -10.82
CA PRO A 530 -35.85 2.70 -11.41
C PRO A 530 -35.90 4.00 -10.58
N GLY A 531 -36.27 5.13 -11.21
CA GLY A 531 -36.37 6.40 -10.50
C GLY A 531 -37.48 6.37 -9.43
N PRO A 532 -37.36 7.06 -8.28
CA PRO A 532 -38.42 7.12 -7.26
C PRO A 532 -39.78 7.57 -7.82
N GLU A 533 -39.77 8.41 -8.86
CA GLU A 533 -40.92 8.85 -9.64
C GLU A 533 -41.54 7.74 -10.51
N ASP A 534 -40.73 6.81 -11.02
CA ASP A 534 -41.14 5.70 -11.88
C ASP A 534 -41.78 4.54 -11.11
N PHE A 535 -41.58 4.42 -9.79
CA PHE A 535 -42.14 3.31 -9.00
C PHE A 535 -43.65 3.15 -9.25
N LYS A 536 -44.40 4.26 -9.18
CA LYS A 536 -45.86 4.29 -9.42
C LYS A 536 -46.22 3.99 -10.88
N THR A 537 -45.36 4.34 -11.83
CA THR A 537 -45.51 4.03 -13.26
C THR A 537 -45.36 2.53 -13.51
N ILE A 538 -44.40 1.89 -12.82
CA ILE A 538 -44.12 0.45 -12.90
C ILE A 538 -45.21 -0.36 -12.19
N GLU A 539 -45.66 0.08 -11.00
CA GLU A 539 -46.77 -0.54 -10.25
C GLU A 539 -48.11 -0.48 -11.00
N ALA A 540 -48.31 0.54 -11.85
CA ALA A 540 -49.53 0.72 -12.64
C ALA A 540 -49.55 -0.07 -13.96
N ASP A 541 -48.43 -0.58 -14.46
CA ASP A 541 -48.37 -1.39 -15.68
C ASP A 541 -48.51 -2.89 -15.35
N PRO A 542 -49.64 -3.55 -15.69
CA PRO A 542 -49.85 -4.97 -15.40
C PRO A 542 -48.90 -5.91 -16.18
N ASN A 543 -48.11 -5.40 -17.12
CA ASN A 543 -47.07 -6.14 -17.82
C ASN A 543 -45.72 -6.11 -17.09
N LEU A 544 -45.58 -5.31 -16.03
CA LEU A 544 -44.39 -5.15 -15.20
C LEU A 544 -44.63 -5.66 -13.78
N LYS A 545 -43.55 -5.78 -13.02
CA LYS A 545 -43.58 -5.96 -11.57
C LYS A 545 -42.33 -5.33 -10.94
N LEU A 546 -42.58 -4.47 -9.95
CA LEU A 546 -41.56 -3.91 -9.07
C LEU A 546 -41.18 -4.93 -7.99
N TYR A 547 -39.90 -4.98 -7.63
CA TYR A 547 -39.33 -5.76 -6.53
C TYR A 547 -38.51 -4.82 -5.64
N PRO A 548 -39.09 -4.28 -4.56
CA PRO A 548 -38.39 -3.37 -3.66
C PRO A 548 -37.19 -4.02 -2.97
N ARG A 549 -36.17 -3.22 -2.72
CA ARG A 549 -35.07 -3.50 -1.78
C ARG A 549 -35.23 -2.56 -0.59
N GLU A 550 -35.29 -3.13 0.61
CA GLU A 550 -35.15 -2.39 1.86
C GLU A 550 -33.74 -1.80 1.98
N GLY A 551 -33.59 -0.70 2.69
CA GLY A 551 -32.31 0.00 2.83
C GLY A 551 -31.28 -0.78 3.65
N PHE A 552 -30.57 -1.72 3.04
CA PHE A 552 -29.36 -2.33 3.61
C PHE A 552 -28.14 -1.38 3.48
N ASN A 553 -28.32 -0.15 3.95
CA ASN A 553 -27.41 0.97 3.79
C ASN A 553 -27.72 2.07 4.82
N ILE A 554 -26.85 3.07 4.93
CA ILE A 554 -27.04 4.23 5.80
C ILE A 554 -26.52 5.48 5.11
N PHE A 555 -27.32 6.56 5.10
CA PHE A 555 -26.84 7.92 4.84
C PHE A 555 -26.68 8.69 6.15
N TYR A 556 -25.56 9.39 6.24
CA TYR A 556 -25.19 10.15 7.42
C TYR A 556 -24.62 11.53 7.12
N ILE A 557 -24.78 12.41 8.10
CA ILE A 557 -24.06 13.69 8.19
C ILE A 557 -22.92 13.48 9.19
N GLY A 558 -21.68 13.39 8.70
CA GLY A 558 -20.49 13.18 9.51
C GLY A 558 -19.92 14.48 10.09
N PHE A 559 -19.17 14.34 11.19
CA PHE A 559 -18.32 15.39 11.76
C PHE A 559 -16.95 14.82 12.07
N ASN A 560 -15.88 15.58 11.85
CA ASN A 560 -14.56 15.22 12.35
C ASN A 560 -14.30 15.90 13.71
N THR A 561 -14.19 15.09 14.77
CA THR A 561 -14.06 15.55 16.15
C THR A 561 -12.69 16.15 16.49
N ALA A 562 -11.72 16.13 15.57
CA ALA A 562 -10.44 16.83 15.73
C ALA A 562 -10.52 18.35 15.47
N TYR A 563 -11.61 18.85 14.89
CA TYR A 563 -11.75 20.26 14.49
C TYR A 563 -12.85 21.01 15.25
N PRO A 564 -12.54 22.14 15.90
CA PRO A 564 -13.57 23.03 16.46
C PRO A 564 -14.49 23.59 15.36
N PRO A 565 -15.81 23.72 15.61
CA PRO A 565 -16.50 23.53 16.88
C PRO A 565 -17.00 22.09 17.12
N PHE A 566 -16.63 21.14 16.25
CA PHE A 566 -17.10 19.75 16.30
C PHE A 566 -16.33 18.87 17.27
N ASP A 567 -15.26 19.36 17.89
CA ASP A 567 -14.65 18.79 19.09
C ASP A 567 -15.63 18.73 20.27
N ASN A 568 -16.47 19.76 20.40
CA ASN A 568 -17.44 19.90 21.47
C ASN A 568 -18.69 19.04 21.22
N GLU A 569 -18.88 18.00 22.04
CA GLU A 569 -20.01 17.07 21.97
C GLU A 569 -21.38 17.77 22.01
N LYS A 570 -21.54 18.85 22.81
CA LYS A 570 -22.80 19.60 22.85
C LYS A 570 -23.16 20.25 21.52
N VAL A 571 -22.17 20.62 20.71
CA VAL A 571 -22.40 21.16 19.35
C VAL A 571 -22.92 20.05 18.44
N ARG A 572 -22.29 18.87 18.46
CA ARG A 572 -22.72 17.70 17.67
C ARG A 572 -24.14 17.25 18.06
N GLN A 573 -24.40 17.09 19.36
CA GLN A 573 -25.73 16.78 19.91
C GLN A 573 -26.79 17.82 19.54
N ALA A 574 -26.46 19.11 19.54
CA ALA A 574 -27.38 20.16 19.13
C ALA A 574 -27.71 20.08 17.63
N ILE A 575 -26.72 19.82 16.77
CA ILE A 575 -26.96 19.64 15.33
C ILE A 575 -27.83 18.39 15.08
N ALA A 576 -27.60 17.30 15.82
CA ALA A 576 -28.42 16.09 15.77
C ALA A 576 -29.90 16.31 16.14
N MET A 577 -30.19 17.22 17.08
CA MET A 577 -31.56 17.67 17.39
C MET A 577 -32.09 18.73 16.40
N GLY A 578 -31.21 19.45 15.70
CA GLY A 578 -31.54 20.60 14.85
C GLY A 578 -31.86 20.27 13.39
N ILE A 579 -31.70 19.00 12.98
CA ILE A 579 -32.08 18.51 11.65
C ILE A 579 -33.36 17.69 11.74
N ASP A 580 -34.38 18.10 10.99
CA ASP A 580 -35.55 17.31 10.64
C ASP A 580 -35.14 16.25 9.60
N ARG A 581 -34.68 15.11 10.13
CA ARG A 581 -34.29 13.92 9.37
C ARG A 581 -35.48 13.31 8.63
N LYS A 582 -36.68 13.46 9.20
CA LYS A 582 -37.91 12.91 8.65
C LYS A 582 -38.32 13.64 7.37
N ARG A 583 -38.27 14.99 7.36
CA ARG A 583 -38.44 15.83 6.17
C ARG A 583 -37.53 15.39 5.01
N ILE A 584 -36.28 15.04 5.30
CA ILE A 584 -35.33 14.59 4.28
C ILE A 584 -35.78 13.26 3.65
N VAL A 585 -36.20 12.28 4.46
CA VAL A 585 -36.69 10.99 3.95
C VAL A 585 -38.01 11.14 3.19
N GLU A 586 -39.01 11.85 3.74
CA GLU A 586 -40.33 12.01 3.11
C GLU A 586 -40.30 12.81 1.78
N ASN A 587 -39.29 13.66 1.56
CA ASN A 587 -39.18 14.49 0.36
C ASN A 587 -38.30 13.89 -0.76
N PHE A 588 -37.24 13.15 -0.43
CA PHE A 588 -36.17 12.82 -1.39
C PHE A 588 -35.96 11.31 -1.65
N TYR A 589 -36.68 10.43 -0.94
CA TYR A 589 -36.49 8.98 -1.02
C TYR A 589 -37.75 8.27 -1.52
N PRO A 590 -37.63 7.09 -2.18
CA PRO A 590 -38.80 6.29 -2.51
C PRO A 590 -39.49 5.83 -1.22
N ALA A 591 -40.80 6.06 -1.11
CA ALA A 591 -41.59 5.72 0.08
C ALA A 591 -41.75 4.20 0.35
N VAL A 592 -41.14 3.35 -0.50
CA VAL A 592 -41.07 1.90 -0.34
C VAL A 592 -39.62 1.52 -0.09
N GLY A 593 -39.36 0.78 0.99
CA GLY A 593 -38.02 0.32 1.37
C GLY A 593 -37.13 1.35 2.09
N SER A 594 -37.54 2.62 2.15
CA SER A 594 -36.80 3.68 2.86
C SER A 594 -37.37 3.95 4.25
N GLU A 595 -36.50 4.20 5.24
CA GLU A 595 -36.90 4.63 6.59
C GLU A 595 -35.95 5.68 7.18
N VAL A 596 -36.41 6.40 8.22
CA VAL A 596 -35.58 7.32 9.00
C VAL A 596 -34.68 6.50 9.93
N ALA A 597 -33.38 6.63 9.76
CA ALA A 597 -32.39 5.80 10.46
C ALA A 597 -32.27 6.19 11.94
N ASP A 598 -32.91 5.47 12.85
CA ASP A 598 -32.78 5.73 14.30
C ASP A 598 -31.51 5.14 14.93
N TYR A 599 -30.69 4.46 14.14
CA TYR A 599 -29.42 3.84 14.49
C TYR A 599 -28.47 3.91 13.28
N PHE A 600 -27.19 3.57 13.44
CA PHE A 600 -26.26 3.50 12.29
C PHE A 600 -26.53 2.28 11.41
N MET A 601 -26.85 1.14 12.04
CA MET A 601 -27.07 -0.13 11.37
C MET A 601 -28.58 -0.37 11.15
N PRO A 602 -29.01 -0.77 9.93
CA PRO A 602 -30.43 -0.89 9.58
C PRO A 602 -31.18 -1.96 10.39
N CYS A 603 -32.50 -1.79 10.57
CA CYS A 603 -33.32 -2.71 11.37
C CYS A 603 -33.43 -4.12 10.78
N SER A 604 -33.06 -4.33 9.52
CA SER A 604 -32.94 -5.65 8.87
C SER A 604 -31.81 -6.52 9.44
N MET A 605 -30.88 -5.94 10.20
CA MET A 605 -29.74 -6.64 10.78
C MET A 605 -30.00 -7.16 12.21
N PRO A 606 -29.44 -8.33 12.58
CA PRO A 606 -29.39 -8.78 13.96
C PRO A 606 -28.71 -7.72 14.85
N GLY A 607 -29.48 -7.14 15.78
CA GLY A 607 -28.98 -6.07 16.65
C GLY A 607 -28.89 -4.68 16.01
N GLY A 608 -29.51 -4.43 14.84
CA GLY A 608 -29.53 -3.09 14.24
C GLY A 608 -30.25 -2.09 15.14
N CYS A 609 -31.51 -2.39 15.47
CA CYS A 609 -32.43 -1.46 16.13
C CYS A 609 -32.65 -1.77 17.62
N VAL A 610 -31.56 -1.94 18.37
CA VAL A 610 -31.57 -2.16 19.83
C VAL A 610 -30.83 -1.04 20.58
N GLY A 611 -31.18 -0.84 21.86
CA GLY A 611 -30.72 0.29 22.66
C GLY A 611 -31.66 1.50 22.55
N PRO A 612 -31.16 2.73 22.78
CA PRO A 612 -31.97 3.94 22.67
C PRO A 612 -31.95 4.51 21.24
N LYS A 613 -33.15 4.68 20.64
CA LYS A 613 -33.36 5.42 19.38
C LYS A 613 -32.70 6.80 19.39
N TRP A 614 -32.28 7.28 18.23
CA TRP A 614 -31.63 8.58 18.00
C TRP A 614 -32.38 9.82 18.54
N TYR A 615 -31.81 11.00 18.35
CA TYR A 615 -32.47 12.28 18.63
C TYR A 615 -33.68 12.52 17.71
N GLU A 616 -34.78 12.90 18.35
CA GLU A 616 -35.95 13.52 17.72
C GLU A 616 -35.64 14.97 17.33
N PHE A 617 -36.33 15.48 16.31
CA PHE A 617 -36.18 16.88 15.89
C PHE A 617 -36.70 17.84 16.96
N ASN A 618 -35.80 18.61 17.57
CA ASN A 618 -36.07 19.58 18.62
C ASN A 618 -35.14 20.81 18.50
N PRO A 619 -35.47 21.76 17.60
CA PRO A 619 -34.64 22.96 17.38
C PRO A 619 -34.64 23.92 18.58
N THR A 620 -35.55 23.75 19.55
CA THR A 620 -35.59 24.57 20.78
C THR A 620 -34.49 24.15 21.75
N GLU A 621 -34.38 22.85 22.04
CA GLU A 621 -33.31 22.33 22.91
C GLU A 621 -31.95 22.42 22.20
N ALA A 622 -31.90 22.24 20.88
CA ALA A 622 -30.70 22.44 20.09
C ALA A 622 -30.11 23.86 20.23
N LYS A 623 -30.94 24.91 20.12
CA LYS A 623 -30.51 26.31 20.34
C LYS A 623 -29.99 26.55 21.76
N LYS A 624 -30.58 25.89 22.77
CA LYS A 624 -30.11 25.92 24.16
C LYS A 624 -28.76 25.22 24.31
N LEU A 625 -28.56 24.04 23.74
CA LEU A 625 -27.28 23.32 23.78
C LEU A 625 -26.16 24.09 23.05
N LEU A 626 -26.44 24.73 21.90
CA LEU A 626 -25.47 25.62 21.25
C LEU A 626 -25.12 26.82 22.13
N ALA A 627 -26.10 27.45 22.80
CA ALA A 627 -25.84 28.54 23.73
C ALA A 627 -24.98 28.09 24.93
N GLU A 628 -25.26 26.92 25.50
CA GLU A 628 -24.44 26.29 26.56
C GLU A 628 -23.03 25.92 26.07
N ALA A 629 -22.86 25.62 24.79
CA ALA A 629 -21.58 25.29 24.16
C ALA A 629 -20.74 26.53 23.76
N GLY A 630 -21.28 27.75 23.92
CA GLY A 630 -20.61 29.00 23.57
C GLY A 630 -21.01 29.61 22.20
N TYR A 631 -21.97 29.01 21.51
CA TYR A 631 -22.44 29.40 20.16
C TYR A 631 -23.91 29.89 20.14
N PRO A 632 -24.33 30.84 21.00
CA PRO A 632 -25.74 31.29 21.09
C PRO A 632 -26.26 31.97 19.81
N ASN A 633 -25.36 32.36 18.91
CA ASN A 633 -25.68 32.97 17.61
C ASN A 633 -25.39 32.04 16.42
N GLY A 634 -25.09 30.76 16.65
CA GLY A 634 -24.55 29.86 15.61
C GLY A 634 -23.09 30.18 15.25
N PHE A 635 -22.63 29.64 14.12
CA PHE A 635 -21.28 29.80 13.57
C PHE A 635 -21.28 29.58 12.04
N GLU A 636 -20.13 29.74 11.39
CA GLU A 636 -19.94 29.43 9.96
C GLU A 636 -19.17 28.12 9.78
N THR A 637 -19.52 27.34 8.75
CA THR A 637 -18.94 26.02 8.48
C THR A 637 -19.13 25.62 7.00
N GLU A 638 -18.73 24.40 6.63
CA GLU A 638 -18.91 23.85 5.29
C GLU A 638 -19.69 22.53 5.33
N ILE A 639 -20.35 22.18 4.21
CA ILE A 639 -20.92 20.85 3.94
C ILE A 639 -20.16 20.30 2.74
N ALA A 640 -19.25 19.35 2.96
CA ALA A 640 -18.55 18.65 1.90
C ALA A 640 -19.39 17.48 1.36
N LEU A 641 -19.39 17.27 0.04
CA LEU A 641 -19.98 16.09 -0.60
C LEU A 641 -19.30 15.76 -1.94
N ARG A 642 -19.41 14.50 -2.37
CA ARG A 642 -19.29 14.12 -3.79
C ARG A 642 -20.66 14.12 -4.45
N ASP A 643 -20.73 14.58 -5.69
CA ASP A 643 -21.98 14.66 -6.46
C ASP A 643 -22.23 13.36 -7.25
N VAL A 644 -22.44 12.25 -6.55
CA VAL A 644 -22.66 10.94 -7.17
C VAL A 644 -23.86 10.24 -6.53
N VAL A 645 -24.86 9.91 -7.34
CA VAL A 645 -26.11 9.25 -6.91
C VAL A 645 -25.82 7.90 -6.27
N ARG A 646 -26.46 7.62 -5.13
CA ARG A 646 -26.39 6.34 -4.41
C ARG A 646 -27.76 5.96 -3.85
N SER A 647 -27.97 4.67 -3.62
CA SER A 647 -29.10 4.11 -2.84
C SER A 647 -29.32 4.83 -1.51
N TYR A 648 -28.24 5.06 -0.76
CA TYR A 648 -28.30 5.79 0.50
C TYR A 648 -28.53 7.30 0.33
N LEU A 649 -28.13 7.92 -0.79
CA LEU A 649 -28.26 9.36 -1.03
C LEU A 649 -28.59 9.63 -2.51
N PRO A 650 -29.88 9.66 -2.89
CA PRO A 650 -30.28 9.73 -4.30
C PRO A 650 -30.12 11.12 -4.92
N GLU A 651 -30.22 12.19 -4.12
CA GLU A 651 -30.22 13.59 -4.57
C GLU A 651 -29.18 14.45 -3.81
N PRO A 652 -27.85 14.19 -3.99
CA PRO A 652 -26.83 14.70 -3.08
C PRO A 652 -26.83 16.23 -2.90
N LYS A 653 -26.87 16.98 -4.01
CA LYS A 653 -26.91 18.45 -4.00
C LYS A 653 -28.20 19.03 -3.38
N VAL A 654 -29.36 18.41 -3.64
CA VAL A 654 -30.65 18.93 -3.16
C VAL A 654 -30.81 18.65 -1.67
N VAL A 655 -30.40 17.47 -1.20
CA VAL A 655 -30.33 17.12 0.22
C VAL A 655 -29.33 18.02 0.96
N ALA A 656 -28.17 18.33 0.36
CA ALA A 656 -27.22 19.30 0.92
C ALA A 656 -27.81 20.72 1.07
N GLN A 657 -28.62 21.17 0.11
CA GLN A 657 -29.33 22.46 0.17
C GLN A 657 -30.43 22.46 1.23
N ASP A 658 -31.18 21.37 1.40
CA ASP A 658 -32.16 21.25 2.47
C ASP A 658 -31.48 21.28 3.85
N ILE A 659 -30.40 20.52 4.04
CA ILE A 659 -29.58 20.54 5.27
C ILE A 659 -28.99 21.94 5.52
N GLN A 660 -28.47 22.62 4.50
CA GLN A 660 -27.96 23.99 4.60
C GLN A 660 -29.05 24.97 5.07
N ALA A 661 -30.26 24.89 4.51
CA ALA A 661 -31.39 25.71 4.91
C ALA A 661 -31.82 25.38 6.36
N GLN A 662 -31.94 24.11 6.71
CA GLN A 662 -32.28 23.66 8.05
C GLN A 662 -31.26 24.14 9.09
N LEU A 663 -29.95 23.99 8.86
CA LEU A 663 -28.91 24.53 9.74
C LEU A 663 -29.10 26.04 9.98
N LYS A 664 -29.50 26.79 8.95
CA LYS A 664 -29.69 28.24 9.06
C LYS A 664 -30.97 28.62 9.80
N GLU A 665 -32.09 27.98 9.51
CA GLU A 665 -33.39 28.27 10.13
C GLU A 665 -33.45 27.74 11.59
N ASN A 666 -32.98 26.52 11.80
CA ASN A 666 -33.08 25.81 13.07
C ASN A 666 -31.95 26.13 14.04
N LEU A 667 -30.77 26.60 13.59
CA LEU A 667 -29.60 26.81 14.46
C LEU A 667 -28.84 28.12 14.22
N ASN A 668 -29.24 28.92 13.21
CA ASN A 668 -28.49 30.07 12.68
C ASN A 668 -27.07 29.75 12.16
N ILE A 669 -26.72 28.47 12.00
CA ILE A 669 -25.43 28.05 11.43
C ILE A 669 -25.43 28.36 9.93
N THR A 670 -24.42 29.10 9.46
CA THR A 670 -24.22 29.36 8.03
C THR A 670 -23.29 28.31 7.45
N ALA A 671 -23.81 27.36 6.68
CA ALA A 671 -22.99 26.38 5.98
C ALA A 671 -22.73 26.79 4.51
N LYS A 672 -21.51 26.59 4.01
CA LYS A 672 -21.15 26.66 2.58
C LYS A 672 -21.09 25.24 2.00
N ILE A 673 -21.82 24.96 0.92
CA ILE A 673 -21.74 23.67 0.23
C ILE A 673 -20.44 23.62 -0.60
N VAL A 674 -19.68 22.53 -0.46
CA VAL A 674 -18.42 22.27 -1.17
C VAL A 674 -18.54 20.92 -1.88
N VAL A 675 -18.69 20.96 -3.20
CA VAL A 675 -18.71 19.75 -4.03
C VAL A 675 -17.26 19.39 -4.40
N MET A 676 -16.89 18.13 -4.15
CA MET A 676 -15.57 17.57 -4.44
C MET A 676 -15.67 16.47 -5.51
N GLU A 677 -14.53 16.14 -6.10
CA GLU A 677 -14.35 14.92 -6.91
C GLU A 677 -14.55 13.69 -6.01
N SER A 678 -15.04 12.58 -6.56
CA SER A 678 -15.43 11.37 -5.82
C SER A 678 -14.30 10.67 -5.07
N GLY A 679 -13.13 10.50 -5.69
CA GLY A 679 -11.95 9.91 -5.05
C GLY A 679 -11.39 10.86 -4.01
N ALA A 680 -11.06 12.10 -4.42
CA ALA A 680 -10.52 13.12 -3.51
C ALA A 680 -11.42 13.43 -2.31
N PHE A 681 -12.74 13.22 -2.42
CA PHE A 681 -13.68 13.30 -1.29
C PHE A 681 -13.54 12.13 -0.30
N LEU A 682 -13.39 10.89 -0.80
CA LEU A 682 -13.17 9.71 0.04
C LEU A 682 -11.81 9.80 0.73
N ASP A 683 -10.74 10.10 -0.01
CA ASP A 683 -9.40 10.25 0.54
C ASP A 683 -9.36 11.30 1.67
N ALA A 684 -9.99 12.45 1.46
CA ALA A 684 -10.11 13.51 2.46
C ALA A 684 -11.03 13.14 3.64
N ALA A 685 -12.02 12.27 3.43
CA ALA A 685 -12.85 11.73 4.50
C ALA A 685 -12.04 10.75 5.35
N ASP A 686 -11.51 9.66 4.78
CA ASP A 686 -10.86 8.58 5.53
C ASP A 686 -9.52 8.99 6.17
N SER A 687 -8.79 9.93 5.56
CA SER A 687 -7.61 10.54 6.20
C SER A 687 -7.94 11.56 7.31
N GLY A 688 -9.22 11.93 7.48
CA GLY A 688 -9.67 12.87 8.49
C GLY A 688 -9.32 14.33 8.18
N GLN A 689 -9.34 14.74 6.90
CA GLN A 689 -9.03 16.10 6.46
C GLN A 689 -10.28 17.01 6.33
N LEU A 690 -11.49 16.43 6.23
CA LEU A 690 -12.74 17.21 6.19
C LEU A 690 -13.01 17.90 7.55
N LYS A 691 -13.08 19.23 7.53
CA LYS A 691 -13.20 20.11 8.72
C LYS A 691 -14.62 20.59 9.02
N GLY A 692 -15.52 20.43 8.05
CA GLY A 692 -16.93 20.84 8.14
C GLY A 692 -17.82 19.69 8.59
N LEU A 693 -19.09 19.76 8.19
CA LEU A 693 -19.92 18.57 8.04
C LEU A 693 -19.58 17.89 6.71
N HIS A 694 -19.78 16.58 6.62
CA HIS A 694 -19.67 15.85 5.35
C HIS A 694 -20.86 14.92 5.11
N LEU A 695 -21.30 14.81 3.85
CA LEU A 695 -22.39 13.92 3.45
C LEU A 695 -21.81 12.66 2.80
N LEU A 696 -21.89 11.54 3.51
CA LEU A 696 -21.49 10.23 3.00
C LEU A 696 -22.45 9.16 3.55
N GLY A 697 -22.22 7.91 3.15
CA GLY A 697 -23.03 6.77 3.53
C GLY A 697 -22.35 5.48 3.13
N TRP A 698 -22.93 4.38 3.58
CA TRP A 698 -22.42 3.03 3.40
C TRP A 698 -23.52 2.13 2.85
N ASN A 699 -23.21 1.26 1.89
CA ASN A 699 -24.04 0.10 1.56
C ASN A 699 -23.40 -1.11 2.24
N GLY A 700 -24.18 -2.03 2.80
CA GLY A 700 -23.60 -3.20 3.42
C GLY A 700 -23.12 -4.24 2.40
N ASP A 701 -21.89 -4.73 2.55
CA ASP A 701 -21.25 -5.72 1.67
C ASP A 701 -21.48 -7.16 2.17
N TYR A 702 -21.58 -7.32 3.50
CA TYR A 702 -21.89 -8.60 4.13
C TYR A 702 -22.79 -8.43 5.38
N PRO A 703 -23.69 -9.39 5.65
CA PRO A 703 -24.73 -9.27 6.67
C PRO A 703 -24.25 -9.69 8.07
N ASP A 704 -23.16 -9.08 8.53
CA ASP A 704 -22.74 -9.11 9.94
C ASP A 704 -22.56 -7.68 10.49
N PRO A 705 -22.94 -7.39 11.75
CA PRO A 705 -22.80 -6.05 12.33
C PRO A 705 -21.42 -5.39 12.24
N THR A 706 -20.35 -6.19 12.14
CA THR A 706 -18.97 -5.69 11.94
C THR A 706 -18.82 -4.85 10.66
N ASN A 707 -19.59 -5.15 9.61
CA ASN A 707 -19.59 -4.38 8.36
C ASN A 707 -20.13 -2.95 8.52
N PHE A 708 -20.94 -2.69 9.54
CA PHE A 708 -21.49 -1.36 9.83
C PHE A 708 -20.75 -0.69 10.99
N LEU A 709 -20.67 -1.36 12.14
CA LEU A 709 -20.23 -0.73 13.39
C LEU A 709 -18.72 -0.78 13.56
N ASP A 710 -18.12 -1.96 13.48
CA ASP A 710 -16.67 -2.14 13.66
C ASP A 710 -15.85 -1.47 12.54
N TYR A 711 -16.35 -1.46 11.30
CA TYR A 711 -15.72 -0.75 10.17
C TYR A 711 -15.64 0.78 10.37
N HIS A 712 -16.71 1.41 10.87
CA HIS A 712 -16.79 2.87 11.02
C HIS A 712 -16.35 3.39 12.40
N PHE A 713 -16.39 2.55 13.44
CA PHE A 713 -16.18 2.97 14.83
C PHE A 713 -15.37 1.96 15.68
N GLY A 714 -14.83 0.90 15.08
CA GLY A 714 -13.89 0.01 15.74
C GLY A 714 -12.50 0.63 15.89
N ALA A 715 -11.61 -0.04 16.62
CA ALA A 715 -10.28 0.49 16.94
C ALA A 715 -9.33 0.68 15.73
N GLY A 716 -9.69 0.13 14.56
CA GLY A 716 -8.97 0.29 13.29
C GLY A 716 -9.74 1.07 12.22
N ALA A 717 -10.86 1.72 12.58
CA ALA A 717 -11.64 2.55 11.67
C ALA A 717 -10.84 3.75 11.14
N SER A 718 -11.25 4.29 9.99
CA SER A 718 -10.60 5.46 9.38
C SER A 718 -10.77 6.72 10.23
N LYS A 719 -9.96 7.76 9.96
CA LYS A 719 -9.95 9.03 10.74
C LYS A 719 -11.13 9.94 10.41
N GLN A 720 -12.14 9.43 9.71
CA GLN A 720 -13.31 10.15 9.21
C GLN A 720 -14.07 10.94 10.30
N PHE A 721 -14.20 10.36 11.48
CA PHE A 721 -14.88 11.00 12.62
C PHE A 721 -13.91 11.60 13.64
N GLY A 722 -12.62 11.73 13.29
CA GLY A 722 -11.52 12.09 14.19
C GLY A 722 -10.83 10.86 14.80
N PRO A 723 -10.22 10.97 15.99
CA PRO A 723 -9.41 9.88 16.60
C PRO A 723 -10.22 8.72 17.21
N GLY A 724 -11.54 8.67 16.96
CA GLY A 724 -12.44 7.66 17.51
C GLY A 724 -12.78 7.83 19.00
N PHE A 725 -13.45 6.83 19.57
CA PHE A 725 -14.03 6.84 20.91
C PHE A 725 -13.65 5.56 21.68
N PRO A 726 -12.74 5.62 22.67
CA PRO A 726 -12.17 4.43 23.30
C PRO A 726 -13.17 3.45 23.93
N ASP A 727 -14.31 3.92 24.41
CA ASP A 727 -15.38 3.09 24.98
C ASP A 727 -16.27 2.44 23.90
N ILE A 728 -16.49 3.11 22.75
CA ILE A 728 -17.05 2.45 21.56
C ILE A 728 -16.08 1.37 21.06
N HIS A 729 -14.79 1.69 20.97
CA HIS A 729 -13.75 0.75 20.53
C HIS A 729 -13.68 -0.49 21.44
N GLU A 730 -13.81 -0.31 22.76
CA GLU A 730 -13.84 -1.41 23.73
C GLU A 730 -15.09 -2.29 23.57
N VAL A 731 -16.28 -1.69 23.45
CA VAL A 731 -17.55 -2.43 23.31
C VAL A 731 -17.61 -3.22 22.00
N LEU A 732 -17.19 -2.63 20.88
CA LEU A 732 -17.18 -3.30 19.58
C LEU A 732 -16.12 -4.41 19.53
N LYS A 733 -14.91 -4.17 20.04
CA LYS A 733 -13.87 -5.20 20.18
C LYS A 733 -14.33 -6.41 21.01
N GLN A 734 -15.16 -6.21 22.03
CA GLN A 734 -15.78 -7.34 22.76
C GLN A 734 -16.82 -8.07 21.89
N ALA A 735 -17.63 -7.34 21.12
CA ALA A 735 -18.68 -7.92 20.26
C ALA A 735 -18.12 -8.72 19.07
N ALA A 736 -16.96 -8.34 18.53
CA ALA A 736 -16.24 -9.07 17.49
C ALA A 736 -15.62 -10.39 17.96
N GLN A 737 -15.55 -10.65 19.28
CA GLN A 737 -14.91 -11.83 19.87
C GLN A 737 -15.90 -12.89 20.40
N ILE A 738 -17.21 -12.70 20.23
CA ILE A 738 -18.26 -13.56 20.80
C ILE A 738 -19.08 -14.20 19.69
N SER A 739 -19.14 -15.54 19.63
CA SER A 739 -19.90 -16.26 18.59
C SER A 739 -21.42 -16.21 18.76
N ASP A 740 -21.94 -16.01 19.97
CA ASP A 740 -23.40 -15.96 20.21
C ASP A 740 -23.97 -14.56 19.92
N MET A 741 -24.84 -14.49 18.90
CA MET A 741 -25.45 -13.24 18.46
C MET A 741 -26.33 -12.57 19.54
N ASN A 742 -26.93 -13.32 20.48
CA ASN A 742 -27.75 -12.75 21.54
C ASN A 742 -26.90 -12.00 22.58
N GLU A 743 -25.69 -12.49 22.84
CA GLU A 743 -24.69 -11.81 23.66
C GLU A 743 -24.15 -10.57 22.93
N ARG A 744 -23.78 -10.69 21.64
CA ARG A 744 -23.36 -9.56 20.79
C ARG A 744 -24.42 -8.44 20.76
N ILE A 745 -25.70 -8.79 20.66
CA ILE A 745 -26.84 -7.84 20.66
C ILE A 745 -26.86 -6.93 21.91
N GLN A 746 -26.40 -7.40 23.08
CA GLN A 746 -26.32 -6.55 24.27
C GLN A 746 -25.20 -5.50 24.14
N LEU A 747 -24.08 -5.87 23.53
CA LEU A 747 -22.98 -4.96 23.23
C LEU A 747 -23.35 -3.96 22.13
N TYR A 748 -24.09 -4.39 21.09
CA TYR A 748 -24.58 -3.46 20.06
C TYR A 748 -25.64 -2.48 20.59
N ALA A 749 -26.49 -2.89 21.55
CA ALA A 749 -27.35 -1.95 22.28
C ALA A 749 -26.55 -0.88 23.05
N LYS A 750 -25.37 -1.25 23.59
CA LYS A 750 -24.45 -0.31 24.26
C LYS A 750 -23.67 0.56 23.27
N ALA A 751 -23.21 0.01 22.13
CA ALA A 751 -22.57 0.78 21.07
C ALA A 751 -23.52 1.82 20.49
N ASN A 752 -24.78 1.46 20.24
CA ASN A 752 -25.83 2.40 19.83
C ASN A 752 -26.08 3.51 20.87
N GLU A 753 -26.06 3.21 22.18
CA GLU A 753 -26.12 4.25 23.23
C GLU A 753 -24.92 5.20 23.19
N LEU A 754 -23.70 4.69 23.00
CA LEU A 754 -22.48 5.51 22.95
C LEU A 754 -22.39 6.34 21.66
N LEU A 755 -22.72 5.78 20.50
CA LEU A 755 -22.85 6.51 19.23
C LEU A 755 -23.86 7.65 19.36
N ARG A 756 -24.99 7.38 20.03
CA ARG A 756 -26.03 8.37 20.32
C ARG A 756 -25.57 9.45 21.31
N LEU A 757 -24.73 9.12 22.29
CA LEU A 757 -24.17 10.09 23.22
C LEU A 757 -23.14 10.99 22.54
N HIS A 758 -22.16 10.37 21.87
CA HIS A 758 -21.00 11.05 21.34
C HIS A 758 -21.23 11.73 19.99
N VAL A 759 -22.20 11.26 19.20
CA VAL A 759 -22.58 11.85 17.92
C VAL A 759 -21.36 12.07 16.99
N PRO A 760 -20.63 11.00 16.58
CA PRO A 760 -19.61 11.10 15.53
C PRO A 760 -20.23 11.51 14.18
N MET A 761 -21.50 11.14 13.99
CA MET A 761 -22.32 11.44 12.83
C MET A 761 -23.79 11.54 13.24
N ILE A 762 -24.67 11.92 12.30
CA ILE A 762 -26.13 11.84 12.42
C ILE A 762 -26.62 10.78 11.41
N PRO A 763 -27.24 9.67 11.85
CA PRO A 763 -27.94 8.75 10.95
C PRO A 763 -29.21 9.44 10.44
N VAL A 764 -29.39 9.51 9.12
CA VAL A 764 -30.53 10.20 8.51
C VAL A 764 -31.51 9.21 7.89
N ALA A 765 -31.03 8.35 7.00
CA ALA A 765 -31.87 7.48 6.19
C ALA A 765 -31.25 6.09 5.98
N HIS A 766 -32.07 5.05 6.05
CA HIS A 766 -31.81 3.78 5.38
C HIS A 766 -32.57 3.86 4.05
N GLY A 767 -31.86 3.96 2.93
CA GLY A 767 -32.42 4.33 1.62
C GLY A 767 -32.91 3.13 0.82
N GLY A 768 -34.20 3.08 0.53
CA GLY A 768 -34.80 2.04 -0.30
C GLY A 768 -34.43 2.16 -1.78
N SER A 769 -34.45 1.03 -2.48
CA SER A 769 -34.33 0.98 -3.93
C SER A 769 -35.24 -0.13 -4.48
N ALA A 770 -35.10 -0.51 -5.76
CA ALA A 770 -35.83 -1.62 -6.34
C ALA A 770 -35.11 -2.18 -7.56
N THR A 771 -35.51 -3.39 -7.96
CA THR A 771 -35.41 -3.86 -9.34
C THR A 771 -36.81 -3.93 -9.96
N ALA A 772 -36.92 -3.93 -11.28
CA ALA A 772 -38.20 -4.10 -11.96
C ALA A 772 -38.06 -5.06 -13.15
N PHE A 773 -39.04 -5.93 -13.35
CA PHE A 773 -39.04 -6.95 -14.40
C PHE A 773 -40.36 -6.97 -15.17
N LYS A 774 -40.38 -7.57 -16.37
CA LYS A 774 -41.65 -7.95 -17.01
C LYS A 774 -42.36 -8.99 -16.12
N ALA A 775 -43.68 -8.89 -15.94
CA ALA A 775 -44.48 -9.83 -15.14
C ALA A 775 -44.46 -11.28 -15.67
N SER A 776 -44.00 -11.49 -16.91
CA SER A 776 -43.71 -12.79 -17.50
C SER A 776 -42.54 -13.51 -16.82
N VAL A 777 -41.51 -12.80 -16.34
CA VAL A 777 -40.31 -13.42 -15.73
C VAL A 777 -40.68 -14.16 -14.45
N LYS A 778 -40.25 -15.41 -14.33
CA LYS A 778 -40.39 -16.27 -13.14
C LYS A 778 -39.04 -16.38 -12.45
N GLY A 779 -39.03 -16.48 -11.12
CA GLY A 779 -37.80 -16.43 -10.32
C GLY A 779 -37.17 -15.04 -10.16
N ALA A 780 -37.74 -13.99 -10.77
CA ALA A 780 -37.34 -12.61 -10.55
C ALA A 780 -37.48 -12.21 -9.07
N HIS A 781 -36.50 -11.46 -8.59
CA HIS A 781 -36.32 -11.01 -7.22
C HIS A 781 -35.45 -9.74 -7.20
N ALA A 782 -35.24 -9.17 -6.02
CA ALA A 782 -34.18 -8.20 -5.76
C ALA A 782 -33.36 -8.70 -4.56
N SER A 783 -32.06 -8.44 -4.50
CA SER A 783 -31.23 -8.80 -3.35
C SER A 783 -30.92 -7.56 -2.50
N PRO A 784 -30.99 -7.61 -1.15
CA PRO A 784 -30.55 -6.51 -0.29
C PRO A 784 -29.10 -6.07 -0.55
N LEU A 785 -28.25 -7.00 -0.99
CA LEU A 785 -26.83 -6.79 -1.34
C LEU A 785 -26.63 -6.30 -2.79
N GLY A 786 -27.71 -6.13 -3.56
CA GLY A 786 -27.66 -5.73 -4.98
C GLY A 786 -27.22 -6.83 -5.96
N ASN A 787 -26.97 -8.06 -5.50
CA ASN A 787 -26.54 -9.19 -6.30
C ASN A 787 -27.70 -10.10 -6.77
N GLU A 788 -28.47 -9.63 -7.76
CA GLU A 788 -29.53 -10.47 -8.35
C GLU A 788 -28.94 -11.72 -9.07
N TYR A 789 -29.42 -12.91 -8.71
CA TYR A 789 -28.91 -14.19 -9.23
C TYR A 789 -29.75 -14.67 -10.43
N PHE A 790 -29.31 -14.36 -11.64
CA PHE A 790 -30.13 -14.51 -12.85
C PHE A 790 -30.36 -15.97 -13.27
N ALA A 791 -29.60 -16.93 -12.76
CA ALA A 791 -29.70 -18.34 -13.15
C ALA A 791 -31.04 -19.00 -12.77
N VAL A 792 -31.66 -18.57 -11.65
CA VAL A 792 -33.00 -19.06 -11.26
C VAL A 792 -34.14 -18.47 -12.07
N MET A 793 -33.85 -17.49 -12.95
CA MET A 793 -34.86 -16.74 -13.69
C MET A 793 -35.22 -17.41 -15.03
N GLU A 794 -36.52 -17.51 -15.29
CA GLU A 794 -37.09 -18.12 -16.49
C GLU A 794 -38.03 -17.14 -17.19
N ILE A 795 -37.93 -17.04 -18.52
CA ILE A 795 -38.92 -16.34 -19.34
C ILE A 795 -39.63 -17.37 -20.24
N PRO A 796 -40.91 -17.70 -19.98
CA PRO A 796 -41.62 -18.71 -20.76
C PRO A 796 -41.64 -18.39 -22.26
N GLY A 797 -40.91 -19.19 -23.05
CA GLY A 797 -40.81 -19.03 -24.51
C GLY A 797 -39.72 -18.09 -25.01
N LYS A 798 -38.77 -17.62 -24.18
CA LYS A 798 -37.51 -17.01 -24.63
C LYS A 798 -36.30 -17.79 -24.12
N ASP A 799 -35.28 -17.92 -24.95
CA ASP A 799 -33.98 -18.48 -24.57
C ASP A 799 -32.97 -17.42 -24.07
N THR A 800 -33.39 -16.15 -23.97
CA THR A 800 -32.54 -15.01 -23.57
C THR A 800 -33.25 -14.11 -22.58
N LEU A 801 -32.55 -13.75 -21.50
CA LEU A 801 -32.92 -12.76 -20.49
C LEU A 801 -32.05 -11.52 -20.71
N VAL A 802 -32.66 -10.35 -20.89
CA VAL A 802 -31.93 -9.08 -21.08
C VAL A 802 -32.10 -8.19 -19.85
N TRP A 803 -30.99 -7.88 -19.19
CA TRP A 803 -30.88 -7.04 -17.99
C TRP A 803 -30.32 -5.65 -18.34
N MET A 804 -30.75 -4.60 -17.65
CA MET A 804 -30.15 -3.26 -17.77
C MET A 804 -29.87 -2.62 -16.41
N GLN A 805 -28.60 -2.32 -16.16
CA GLN A 805 -28.14 -1.64 -14.94
C GLN A 805 -27.65 -0.20 -15.23
N ASN A 806 -27.15 0.50 -14.21
CA ASN A 806 -26.85 1.93 -14.32
C ASN A 806 -25.61 2.21 -15.19
N ALA A 807 -24.62 1.32 -15.15
CA ALA A 807 -23.31 1.51 -15.77
C ALA A 807 -22.74 0.21 -16.38
N GLU A 808 -21.74 0.40 -17.22
CA GLU A 808 -20.85 -0.67 -17.67
C GLU A 808 -19.95 -1.14 -16.51
N PRO A 809 -19.73 -2.45 -16.32
CA PRO A 809 -18.70 -2.95 -15.42
C PRO A 809 -17.32 -2.36 -15.72
N ILE A 810 -16.52 -2.11 -14.69
CA ILE A 810 -15.16 -1.61 -14.85
C ILE A 810 -14.28 -2.74 -15.42
N SER A 811 -14.25 -3.87 -14.72
CA SER A 811 -13.72 -5.16 -15.21
C SER A 811 -14.61 -6.31 -14.74
N LEU A 812 -14.22 -7.55 -15.07
CA LEU A 812 -14.82 -8.78 -14.54
C LEU A 812 -13.88 -9.53 -13.56
N TYR A 813 -12.93 -8.83 -12.96
CA TYR A 813 -12.06 -9.36 -11.92
C TYR A 813 -12.52 -8.84 -10.54
N CYS A 814 -13.65 -9.35 -10.06
CA CYS A 814 -14.38 -8.86 -8.87
C CYS A 814 -13.56 -8.69 -7.59
N ASN A 815 -12.43 -9.38 -7.46
CA ASN A 815 -11.56 -9.31 -6.27
C ASN A 815 -10.81 -7.98 -6.14
N ASP A 816 -10.80 -7.17 -7.21
CA ASP A 816 -10.16 -5.86 -7.30
C ASP A 816 -11.15 -4.76 -7.76
N GLU A 817 -12.47 -5.03 -7.72
CA GLU A 817 -13.52 -4.06 -8.09
C GLU A 817 -14.38 -3.68 -6.88
N THR A 818 -14.84 -2.43 -6.85
CA THR A 818 -15.61 -1.86 -5.72
C THR A 818 -17.02 -1.38 -6.11
N ASP A 819 -17.48 -1.69 -7.31
CA ASP A 819 -18.81 -1.29 -7.82
C ASP A 819 -19.77 -2.47 -8.01
N GLY A 820 -21.06 -2.24 -7.71
CA GLY A 820 -22.09 -3.27 -7.79
C GLY A 820 -22.40 -3.72 -9.21
N GLU A 821 -22.19 -2.87 -10.21
CA GLU A 821 -22.35 -3.18 -11.62
C GLU A 821 -21.35 -4.25 -12.10
N SER A 822 -20.10 -4.20 -11.65
CA SER A 822 -19.07 -5.23 -11.87
C SER A 822 -19.33 -6.49 -11.04
N LEU A 823 -19.57 -6.37 -9.73
CA LEU A 823 -19.78 -7.52 -8.84
C LEU A 823 -20.98 -8.38 -9.29
N ARG A 824 -22.12 -7.76 -9.61
CA ARG A 824 -23.32 -8.47 -10.10
C ARG A 824 -23.05 -9.24 -11.40
N ALA A 825 -22.22 -8.72 -12.29
CA ALA A 825 -21.83 -9.40 -13.52
C ALA A 825 -20.89 -10.59 -13.24
N CYS A 826 -19.97 -10.44 -12.29
CA CYS A 826 -19.03 -11.48 -11.87
C CYS A 826 -19.73 -12.66 -11.20
N GLU A 827 -20.74 -12.44 -10.34
CA GLU A 827 -21.50 -13.49 -9.64
C GLU A 827 -22.31 -14.43 -10.55
N GLN A 828 -22.41 -14.13 -11.85
CA GLN A 828 -23.00 -15.05 -12.81
C GLN A 828 -21.98 -16.08 -13.33
N VAL A 829 -20.68 -15.84 -13.09
CA VAL A 829 -19.52 -16.50 -13.72
C VAL A 829 -18.58 -17.11 -12.68
N LEU A 830 -18.27 -16.37 -11.63
CA LEU A 830 -17.37 -16.72 -10.53
C LEU A 830 -18.19 -17.02 -9.27
N GLU A 831 -17.67 -17.89 -8.39
CA GLU A 831 -18.32 -18.25 -7.12
C GLU A 831 -17.31 -18.23 -5.96
N SER A 832 -17.78 -17.92 -4.76
CA SER A 832 -16.98 -17.91 -3.53
C SER A 832 -17.13 -19.22 -2.74
N LEU A 833 -16.31 -19.41 -1.69
CA LEU A 833 -16.37 -20.61 -0.84
C LEU A 833 -17.74 -20.78 -0.17
N LEU A 834 -18.34 -19.67 0.24
CA LEU A 834 -19.73 -19.58 0.67
C LEU A 834 -20.51 -18.68 -0.29
N SER A 835 -21.82 -18.60 -0.13
CA SER A 835 -22.67 -17.72 -0.93
C SER A 835 -23.88 -17.25 -0.13
N TYR A 836 -24.60 -16.26 -0.64
CA TYR A 836 -25.84 -15.77 -0.02
C TYR A 836 -27.09 -16.46 -0.59
N GLU A 837 -28.17 -16.48 0.17
CA GLU A 837 -29.49 -16.90 -0.29
C GLU A 837 -30.00 -16.03 -1.46
N VAL A 838 -30.69 -16.66 -2.42
CA VAL A 838 -31.17 -16.00 -3.64
C VAL A 838 -32.21 -14.92 -3.30
N GLY A 839 -31.82 -13.65 -3.42
CA GLY A 839 -32.63 -12.49 -3.02
C GLY A 839 -32.69 -12.27 -1.50
N GLY A 840 -31.74 -12.83 -0.76
CA GLY A 840 -31.65 -12.73 0.70
C GLY A 840 -30.21 -12.49 1.18
N MET A 841 -30.01 -12.64 2.49
CA MET A 841 -28.73 -12.39 3.17
C MET A 841 -28.24 -13.60 3.99
N ALA A 842 -28.98 -14.72 4.01
CA ALA A 842 -28.53 -15.89 4.75
C ALA A 842 -27.29 -16.52 4.08
N VAL A 843 -26.20 -16.68 4.82
CA VAL A 843 -24.99 -17.36 4.36
C VAL A 843 -25.27 -18.85 4.22
N GLN A 844 -24.95 -19.42 3.06
CA GLN A 844 -25.18 -20.82 2.70
C GLN A 844 -23.94 -21.45 2.02
N PRO A 845 -23.87 -22.79 1.90
CA PRO A 845 -22.73 -23.49 1.29
C PRO A 845 -22.54 -23.17 -0.20
N GLY A 846 -21.48 -22.43 -0.52
CA GLY A 846 -21.05 -22.06 -1.89
C GLY A 846 -20.23 -23.18 -2.53
N LEU A 847 -19.00 -22.90 -2.96
CA LEU A 847 -18.06 -23.92 -3.44
C LEU A 847 -17.60 -24.91 -2.34
N ALA A 848 -17.67 -24.51 -1.07
CA ALA A 848 -17.56 -25.42 0.06
C ALA A 848 -18.92 -26.04 0.41
N GLU A 849 -18.98 -27.36 0.61
CA GLU A 849 -20.20 -28.04 1.07
C GLU A 849 -20.41 -27.96 2.59
N SER A 850 -19.33 -27.74 3.35
CA SER A 850 -19.37 -27.55 4.80
C SER A 850 -18.11 -26.85 5.32
N TYR A 851 -18.20 -26.28 6.52
CA TYR A 851 -17.06 -25.72 7.24
C TYR A 851 -17.16 -26.01 8.74
N GLU A 852 -16.01 -26.02 9.41
CA GLU A 852 -15.85 -26.22 10.85
C GLU A 852 -14.88 -25.16 11.40
N ALA A 853 -15.21 -24.54 12.52
CA ALA A 853 -14.39 -23.52 13.19
C ALA A 853 -13.80 -24.07 14.50
N ASN A 854 -12.62 -23.61 14.89
CA ASN A 854 -12.15 -23.81 16.26
C ASN A 854 -12.95 -22.96 17.26
N LYS A 855 -12.85 -23.29 18.54
CA LYS A 855 -13.61 -22.62 19.62
C LYS A 855 -13.35 -21.11 19.68
N ASP A 856 -12.13 -20.71 19.32
CA ASP A 856 -11.62 -19.34 19.49
C ASP A 856 -11.65 -18.55 18.17
N LEU A 857 -12.41 -19.03 17.15
CA LEU A 857 -12.68 -18.42 15.84
C LEU A 857 -11.44 -17.98 15.03
N THR A 858 -10.31 -18.61 15.31
CA THR A 858 -8.97 -18.35 14.73
C THR A 858 -8.54 -19.43 13.74
N GLU A 859 -9.29 -20.52 13.60
CA GLU A 859 -9.06 -21.55 12.58
C GLU A 859 -10.38 -21.96 11.94
N TRP A 860 -10.43 -21.97 10.61
CA TRP A 860 -11.62 -22.28 9.81
C TRP A 860 -11.25 -23.31 8.74
N THR A 861 -11.88 -24.48 8.76
CA THR A 861 -11.61 -25.58 7.82
C THR A 861 -12.81 -25.81 6.92
N PHE A 862 -12.61 -25.71 5.60
CA PHE A 862 -13.63 -25.83 4.56
C PHE A 862 -13.44 -27.11 3.76
N LYS A 863 -14.53 -27.81 3.46
CA LYS A 863 -14.57 -28.98 2.58
C LYS A 863 -15.19 -28.59 1.25
N LEU A 864 -14.42 -28.66 0.18
CA LEU A 864 -14.79 -28.29 -1.18
C LEU A 864 -15.70 -29.34 -1.82
N ARG A 865 -16.64 -28.88 -2.66
CA ARG A 865 -17.54 -29.76 -3.41
C ARG A 865 -16.76 -30.61 -4.42
N LYS A 866 -16.85 -31.93 -4.27
CA LYS A 866 -16.17 -32.87 -5.17
C LYS A 866 -16.73 -32.80 -6.60
N GLY A 867 -15.84 -32.53 -7.56
CA GLY A 867 -16.15 -32.62 -8.99
C GLY A 867 -16.79 -31.37 -9.60
N VAL A 868 -16.72 -30.22 -8.90
CA VAL A 868 -16.95 -28.91 -9.53
C VAL A 868 -15.96 -28.71 -10.68
N LYS A 869 -16.44 -28.10 -11.76
CA LYS A 869 -15.63 -27.72 -12.92
C LYS A 869 -15.63 -26.22 -13.13
N PHE A 870 -14.52 -25.73 -13.67
CA PHE A 870 -14.46 -24.42 -14.31
C PHE A 870 -14.98 -24.47 -15.75
N HIS A 871 -15.25 -23.29 -16.34
CA HIS A 871 -15.85 -23.18 -17.68
C HIS A 871 -15.00 -23.72 -18.84
N ASP A 872 -13.70 -23.92 -18.64
CA ASP A 872 -12.78 -24.56 -19.58
C ASP A 872 -12.76 -26.10 -19.47
N GLY A 873 -13.34 -26.65 -18.39
CA GLY A 873 -13.38 -28.08 -18.10
C GLY A 873 -12.32 -28.57 -17.10
N SER A 874 -11.44 -27.70 -16.59
CA SER A 874 -10.59 -27.99 -15.43
C SER A 874 -11.45 -28.20 -14.16
N THR A 875 -10.90 -28.81 -13.11
CA THR A 875 -11.62 -29.18 -11.89
C THR A 875 -11.11 -28.39 -10.69
N LEU A 876 -12.02 -27.85 -9.89
CA LEU A 876 -11.71 -27.13 -8.66
C LEU A 876 -11.01 -28.03 -7.63
N ASP A 877 -9.89 -27.55 -7.10
CA ASP A 877 -9.22 -28.15 -5.94
C ASP A 877 -8.74 -27.08 -4.91
N ALA A 878 -8.06 -27.54 -3.85
CA ALA A 878 -7.53 -26.68 -2.80
C ALA A 878 -6.43 -25.71 -3.27
N LYS A 879 -5.67 -26.03 -4.33
CA LYS A 879 -4.64 -25.15 -4.91
C LYS A 879 -5.27 -23.91 -5.53
N ASP A 880 -6.41 -24.04 -6.21
CA ASP A 880 -7.12 -22.90 -6.83
C ASP A 880 -7.58 -21.89 -5.78
N VAL A 881 -8.12 -22.37 -4.66
CA VAL A 881 -8.53 -21.54 -3.51
C VAL A 881 -7.32 -20.82 -2.90
N ILE A 882 -6.21 -21.54 -2.66
CA ILE A 882 -5.00 -20.95 -2.07
C ILE A 882 -4.36 -19.95 -3.02
N THR A 883 -4.32 -20.24 -4.33
CA THR A 883 -3.76 -19.35 -5.35
C THR A 883 -4.60 -18.09 -5.49
N SER A 884 -5.92 -18.22 -5.45
CA SER A 884 -6.88 -17.11 -5.41
C SER A 884 -6.62 -16.20 -4.22
N PHE A 885 -6.77 -16.69 -2.99
CA PHE A 885 -6.56 -15.86 -1.80
C PHE A 885 -5.13 -15.34 -1.65
N THR A 886 -4.09 -16.10 -2.05
CA THR A 886 -2.70 -15.62 -1.96
C THR A 886 -2.41 -14.49 -2.93
N ALA A 887 -3.08 -14.44 -4.10
CA ALA A 887 -2.95 -13.31 -5.03
C ALA A 887 -3.50 -12.01 -4.44
N TRP A 888 -4.52 -12.07 -3.57
CA TRP A 888 -5.13 -10.89 -2.94
C TRP A 888 -4.45 -10.54 -1.61
N TRP A 889 -3.98 -11.55 -0.86
CA TRP A 889 -3.39 -11.39 0.47
C TRP A 889 -1.92 -10.96 0.45
N ASP A 890 -1.10 -11.51 -0.46
CA ASP A 890 0.35 -11.33 -0.45
C ASP A 890 0.80 -10.41 -1.60
N ALA A 891 1.17 -9.18 -1.27
CA ALA A 891 1.58 -8.16 -2.24
C ALA A 891 2.93 -8.46 -2.92
N ALA A 892 3.70 -9.43 -2.42
CA ALA A 892 4.88 -9.96 -3.12
C ALA A 892 4.53 -11.11 -4.09
N SER A 893 3.26 -11.52 -4.17
CA SER A 893 2.79 -12.51 -5.14
C SER A 893 2.89 -11.96 -6.58
N PRO A 894 3.43 -12.71 -7.55
CA PRO A 894 3.45 -12.31 -8.96
C PRO A 894 2.06 -12.32 -9.61
N LEU A 895 1.00 -12.56 -8.82
CA LEU A 895 -0.41 -12.55 -9.20
C LEU A 895 -1.18 -11.38 -8.55
N HIS A 896 -0.54 -10.59 -7.68
CA HIS A 896 -1.12 -9.39 -7.05
C HIS A 896 -1.11 -8.22 -8.06
N THR A 897 -1.90 -8.35 -9.14
CA THR A 897 -1.94 -7.41 -10.27
C THR A 897 -3.32 -6.79 -10.47
N GLY A 898 -4.39 -7.60 -10.46
CA GLY A 898 -5.76 -7.12 -10.60
C GLY A 898 -6.04 -6.33 -11.88
N ASN A 899 -6.98 -5.40 -11.78
CA ASN A 899 -7.25 -4.33 -12.74
C ASN A 899 -6.43 -3.07 -12.39
N THR A 900 -6.45 -2.73 -11.10
CA THR A 900 -5.71 -1.64 -10.44
C THR A 900 -4.62 -2.18 -9.50
N GLY A 901 -4.85 -3.35 -8.91
CA GLY A 901 -3.98 -3.96 -7.90
C GLY A 901 -4.18 -3.38 -6.49
N ALA A 902 -5.30 -2.69 -6.24
CA ALA A 902 -5.61 -2.10 -4.94
C ALA A 902 -6.21 -3.10 -3.94
N PHE A 903 -6.92 -4.13 -4.45
CA PHE A 903 -7.60 -5.17 -3.68
C PHE A 903 -8.39 -4.63 -2.48
N THR A 904 -9.07 -3.49 -2.68
CA THR A 904 -9.61 -2.64 -1.61
C THR A 904 -10.49 -3.40 -0.62
N TYR A 905 -11.34 -4.32 -1.10
CA TYR A 905 -12.16 -5.15 -0.21
C TYR A 905 -11.38 -6.17 0.62
N PHE A 906 -10.26 -6.70 0.12
CA PHE A 906 -9.40 -7.53 0.95
C PHE A 906 -8.80 -6.68 2.08
N GLN A 907 -8.26 -5.49 1.76
CA GLN A 907 -7.65 -4.61 2.76
C GLN A 907 -8.67 -4.12 3.81
N ALA A 908 -9.85 -3.70 3.34
CA ALA A 908 -10.93 -3.20 4.16
C ALA A 908 -11.49 -4.23 5.14
N LEU A 909 -11.52 -5.51 4.76
CA LEU A 909 -12.20 -6.57 5.51
C LEU A 909 -11.27 -7.53 6.25
N PHE A 910 -9.98 -7.59 5.87
CA PHE A 910 -8.97 -8.47 6.45
C PHE A 910 -7.67 -7.76 6.87
N GLY A 911 -7.64 -6.42 6.88
CA GLY A 911 -6.49 -5.62 7.32
C GLY A 911 -5.37 -5.52 6.27
N ALA A 912 -4.14 -5.23 6.70
CA ALA A 912 -3.02 -5.00 5.77
C ALA A 912 -2.73 -6.20 4.86
N PHE A 913 -2.06 -5.95 3.72
CA PHE A 913 -1.51 -7.00 2.86
C PHE A 913 -0.22 -7.57 3.45
N LYS A 914 -0.03 -8.89 3.32
CA LYS A 914 1.23 -9.54 3.64
C LYS A 914 2.28 -9.11 2.61
N ASN A 915 3.49 -8.81 3.09
CA ASN A 915 4.57 -8.24 2.27
C ASN A 915 4.19 -6.95 1.51
N ALA A 916 3.24 -6.16 2.03
CA ALA A 916 2.91 -4.85 1.48
C ALA A 916 4.19 -4.01 1.23
N PRO A 917 4.32 -3.30 0.09
CA PRO A 917 5.30 -2.23 -0.02
C PRO A 917 5.04 -1.19 1.08
N PRO A 918 6.08 -0.50 1.60
CA PRO A 918 5.88 0.57 2.58
C PRO A 918 4.89 1.60 2.04
N ALA A 919 3.85 1.93 2.81
CA ALA A 919 2.81 2.84 2.37
C ALA A 919 3.41 4.23 2.06
N THR A 920 3.16 4.71 0.84
CA THR A 920 3.52 6.07 0.42
C THR A 920 2.35 7.00 0.76
N GLU A 921 2.53 7.86 1.78
CA GLU A 921 1.60 8.97 2.09
C GLU A 921 1.56 10.06 0.98
#